data_AF-A0A2P5Z814-F1
#
_entry.id   AF-A0A2P5Z814-F1
#
_cell.length_a   1.000
_cell.length_b   1.000
_cell.length_c   1.000
_cell.angle_alpha   90.00
_cell.angle_beta   90.00
_cell.angle_gamma   90.00
#
_symmetry.space_group_name_H-M   'P 1'
#
loop_
_entity.id
_entity.type
_entity.pdbx_description
1 polymer ?
#
loop_
_entity_poly.entity_id
_entity_poly.type
_entity_poly.pdbx_seq_one_letter_code
_entity_poly.pdbx_strand_id
1 'polypeptide(L)'
;MSGSAARRRPADAPLYAWFAQQGWQPLPFQRALWGHYLDGGSGLLHTPTGSGKTLAAFGGPLLEGLRAQAAAQAAAAKQKPARGNGASAAAKTVSPPRTRRQAQRDLKVLWITPLRALAADTVRALREPAQALGLDWQVGLRTGDASARDKRLARSGKLDVLVTTPESLALLLSYPDTAPQLATLRCVIVDEWHELLGNKRGVLLQLCLARLRGWAPALRTWGLSATLGNLDEARDVLLPHLPQAPIVAGVKPRTLTLETLAPAVGERFPWAGHLGLAQLPRVLEKLFTVRTSLLFTNTRAQAELWHQALTSVWPEEAHTLALHHGSLDPALRSAAEQGLRDGSLRCVVATSSLDLGVDFPAVDQVLQVGSPKGVARLLQRAGRAKHRPGEAGHVLCVPSHALELVEYAAARRAIAHGRIESRPSPRLSLDVLAQHCITCALGGGFDAEALYAEVRGTAAFAALDPPTWQAVLEFVVQGGRALAQYPDYRKVVLDEDGLYRVHDRRIALRHRLSIGTITSDGSVAVRFLRGGRLGAVEEQFVGRLRRGDRFQFAGRLLELVRLEDMTAYVRLAKGGDGSVPKWMGGRMPLSSELGREVEAVFADPRGEAELRALAPLLGLQRALSDLPAPQRLLAERVRARDGQHLFVYPFAGRQVHEGLAALLALRWGRRQRNTFSFAANDYGFVLSPAEDAPIDAALLRELLSPAQLFEDLRESLNLGELARRQFREIARVAGLLPPSLPGRLPRSLRQLQASSGLLYDVLSRFDPEHLLLAQAEREVLQGQMELTRLAATLDDCAARELALHSPRSLTPLAFPLWAESIRGQLSTEDWKARVMRAAAQLEQRHAR
;
A
#
# COMPACT_ATOMS: atom_id res chain seq x y z
N MET A 1 15.68 17.05 38.12
CA MET A 1 15.39 16.92 39.56
C MET A 1 14.33 15.84 39.75
N SER A 2 14.60 14.91 40.67
CA SER A 2 13.83 13.79 41.22
C SER A 2 12.66 13.19 40.41
N GLY A 3 12.88 11.97 39.92
CA GLY A 3 11.84 11.10 39.36
C GLY A 3 10.79 10.69 40.39
N SER A 4 9.54 10.95 40.06
CA SER A 4 8.40 10.25 40.66
C SER A 4 8.39 8.82 40.11
N ALA A 5 8.91 7.88 40.90
CA ALA A 5 8.62 6.47 40.71
C ALA A 5 7.12 6.29 40.97
N ALA A 6 6.30 6.32 39.91
CA ALA A 6 4.88 6.01 39.99
C ALA A 6 4.70 4.70 40.78
N ARG A 7 4.08 4.78 41.97
CA ARG A 7 3.81 3.62 42.83
C ARG A 7 3.11 2.55 41.99
N ARG A 8 3.83 1.48 41.68
CA ARG A 8 3.32 0.35 40.89
C ARG A 8 2.14 -0.25 41.65
N ARG A 9 0.96 -0.29 41.03
CA ARG A 9 -0.22 -0.90 41.65
C ARG A 9 -0.02 -2.43 41.68
N PRO A 10 -0.40 -3.12 42.78
CA PRO A 10 -0.25 -4.58 42.88
C PRO A 10 -0.91 -5.35 41.71
N ALA A 11 -2.04 -4.85 41.21
CA ALA A 11 -2.78 -5.45 40.08
C ALA A 11 -2.01 -5.42 38.74
N ASP A 12 -1.02 -4.56 38.60
CA ASP A 12 -0.24 -4.44 37.37
C ASP A 12 0.97 -5.40 37.36
N ALA A 13 1.37 -5.90 38.54
CA ALA A 13 2.54 -6.76 38.74
C ALA A 13 2.59 -8.00 37.82
N PRO A 14 1.48 -8.70 37.50
CA PRO A 14 1.51 -9.86 36.61
C PRO A 14 2.08 -9.56 35.23
N LEU A 15 1.76 -8.40 34.64
CA LEU A 15 2.28 -8.01 33.32
C LEU A 15 3.80 -7.80 33.37
N TYR A 16 4.29 -7.09 34.38
CA TYR A 16 5.73 -6.87 34.54
C TYR A 16 6.49 -8.17 34.83
N ALA A 17 5.90 -9.08 35.61
CA ALA A 17 6.47 -10.40 35.88
C ALA A 17 6.54 -11.25 34.60
N TRP A 18 5.51 -11.22 33.75
CA TRP A 18 5.52 -11.90 32.46
C TRP A 18 6.63 -11.36 31.55
N PHE A 19 6.80 -10.04 31.45
CA PHE A 19 7.94 -9.45 30.73
C PHE A 19 9.28 -9.98 31.26
N ALA A 20 9.47 -10.02 32.59
CA ALA A 20 10.70 -10.53 33.20
C ALA A 20 10.94 -12.02 32.92
N GLN A 21 9.88 -12.85 32.87
CA GLN A 21 9.98 -14.27 32.49
C GLN A 21 10.44 -14.46 31.03
N GLN A 22 10.10 -13.52 30.15
CA GLN A 22 10.61 -13.50 28.77
C GLN A 22 12.05 -12.93 28.67
N GLY A 23 12.65 -12.52 29.79
CA GLY A 23 13.94 -11.81 29.81
C GLY A 23 13.85 -10.36 29.32
N TRP A 24 12.66 -9.77 29.32
CA TRP A 24 12.41 -8.42 28.81
C TRP A 24 12.07 -7.43 29.92
N GLN A 25 12.21 -6.13 29.62
CA GLN A 25 11.65 -5.06 30.43
C GLN A 25 10.74 -4.18 29.57
N PRO A 26 9.57 -3.75 30.08
CA PRO A 26 8.73 -2.80 29.37
C PRO A 26 9.49 -1.52 29.01
N LEU A 27 9.41 -1.10 27.76
CA LEU A 27 10.05 0.11 27.27
C LEU A 27 9.30 1.37 27.75
N PRO A 28 9.97 2.53 27.85
CA PRO A 28 9.33 3.76 28.33
C PRO A 28 8.06 4.14 27.57
N PHE A 29 8.08 4.02 26.23
CA PHE A 29 6.91 4.33 25.40
C PHE A 29 5.76 3.34 25.59
N GLN A 30 6.05 2.06 25.89
CA GLN A 30 5.02 1.07 26.19
C GLN A 30 4.29 1.48 27.46
N ARG A 31 5.02 1.82 28.52
CA ARG A 31 4.44 2.30 29.78
C ARG A 31 3.67 3.60 29.62
N ALA A 32 4.18 4.55 28.83
CA ALA A 32 3.50 5.79 28.54
C ALA A 32 2.15 5.55 27.86
N LEU A 33 2.12 4.67 26.84
CA LEU A 33 0.90 4.31 26.14
C LEU A 33 -0.10 3.60 27.05
N TRP A 34 0.37 2.70 27.92
CA TRP A 34 -0.48 2.04 28.93
C TRP A 34 -1.10 3.05 29.89
N GLY A 35 -0.32 4.04 30.35
CA GLY A 35 -0.79 5.14 31.18
C GLY A 35 -1.91 5.92 30.50
N HIS A 36 -1.63 6.46 29.30
CA HIS A 36 -2.63 7.18 28.52
C HIS A 36 -3.91 6.37 28.29
N TYR A 37 -3.79 5.08 27.96
CA TYR A 37 -4.96 4.21 27.78
C TYR A 37 -5.79 4.04 29.08
N LEU A 38 -5.12 3.84 30.21
CA LEU A 38 -5.76 3.64 31.51
C LEU A 38 -6.39 4.93 32.05
N ASP A 39 -5.91 6.09 31.60
CA ASP A 39 -6.48 7.41 31.88
C ASP A 39 -7.65 7.76 30.94
N GLY A 40 -8.08 6.83 30.08
CA GLY A 40 -9.18 7.04 29.13
C GLY A 40 -8.77 7.65 27.79
N GLY A 41 -7.48 7.85 27.55
CA GLY A 41 -6.94 8.52 26.38
C GLY A 41 -6.90 7.67 25.10
N SER A 42 -7.01 8.38 23.97
CA SER A 42 -6.74 7.91 22.60
C SER A 42 -5.44 8.54 22.10
N GLY A 43 -4.83 8.00 21.03
CA GLY A 43 -3.61 8.60 20.49
C GLY A 43 -3.00 7.87 19.30
N LEU A 44 -1.79 8.27 18.93
CA LEU A 44 -1.00 7.66 17.87
C LEU A 44 0.34 7.19 18.43
N LEU A 45 0.70 5.93 18.20
CA LEU A 45 2.04 5.40 18.46
C LEU A 45 2.87 5.47 17.19
N HIS A 46 4.00 6.18 17.25
CA HIS A 46 5.01 6.20 16.20
C HIS A 46 6.32 5.60 16.70
N THR A 47 6.68 4.43 16.16
CA THR A 47 7.92 3.73 16.52
C THR A 47 8.31 2.78 15.38
N PRO A 48 9.61 2.43 15.22
CA PRO A 48 10.03 1.47 14.19
C PRO A 48 9.36 0.10 14.31
N THR A 49 9.37 -0.69 13.24
CA THR A 49 8.98 -2.11 13.27
C THR A 49 9.91 -2.91 14.20
N GLY A 50 9.41 -4.01 14.77
CA GLY A 50 10.18 -4.85 15.70
C GLY A 50 10.49 -4.21 17.07
N SER A 51 9.87 -3.08 17.43
CA SER A 51 10.09 -2.40 18.71
C SER A 51 9.15 -2.84 19.85
N GLY A 52 8.23 -3.79 19.58
CA GLY A 52 7.22 -4.21 20.55
C GLY A 52 5.93 -3.38 20.55
N LYS A 53 5.50 -2.87 19.38
CA LYS A 53 4.24 -2.10 19.21
C LYS A 53 3.01 -2.83 19.69
N THR A 54 2.93 -4.13 19.41
CA THR A 54 1.77 -4.96 19.77
C THR A 54 1.55 -4.94 21.28
N LEU A 55 2.61 -5.17 22.06
CA LEU A 55 2.54 -5.12 23.52
C LEU A 55 2.37 -3.69 24.06
N ALA A 56 2.84 -2.67 23.33
CA ALA A 56 2.53 -1.28 23.66
C ALA A 56 1.01 -1.05 23.61
N ALA A 57 0.38 -1.35 22.47
CA ALA A 57 -1.03 -1.10 22.24
C ALA A 57 -1.95 -2.00 23.08
N PHE A 58 -1.56 -3.27 23.25
CA PHE A 58 -2.40 -4.25 23.94
C PHE A 58 -2.18 -4.30 25.45
N GLY A 59 -1.06 -3.80 25.97
CA GLY A 59 -0.78 -3.82 27.40
C GLY A 59 -1.74 -2.97 28.23
N GLY A 60 -2.24 -1.85 27.70
CA GLY A 60 -3.30 -1.06 28.35
C GLY A 60 -4.58 -1.88 28.57
N PRO A 61 -5.18 -2.46 27.51
CA PRO A 61 -6.30 -3.39 27.64
C PRO A 61 -6.04 -4.55 28.61
N LEU A 62 -4.86 -5.19 28.56
CA LEU A 62 -4.50 -6.28 29.47
C LEU A 62 -4.50 -5.83 30.94
N LEU A 63 -3.90 -4.67 31.24
CA LEU A 63 -3.87 -4.09 32.59
C LEU A 63 -5.28 -3.74 33.09
N GLU A 64 -6.13 -3.19 32.22
CA GLU A 64 -7.54 -2.95 32.56
C GLU A 64 -8.27 -4.27 32.88
N GLY A 65 -8.04 -5.31 32.07
CA GLY A 65 -8.57 -6.65 32.31
C GLY A 65 -8.14 -7.25 33.64
N LEU A 66 -6.85 -7.16 33.98
CA LEU A 66 -6.30 -7.61 35.26
C LEU A 66 -6.91 -6.85 36.45
N ARG A 67 -7.04 -5.54 36.34
CA ARG A 67 -7.67 -4.69 37.37
C ARG A 67 -9.14 -5.07 37.58
N ALA A 68 -9.89 -5.29 36.50
CA ALA A 68 -11.28 -5.72 36.57
C ALA A 68 -11.43 -7.11 37.23
N GLN A 69 -10.55 -8.05 36.87
CA GLN A 69 -10.52 -9.39 37.48
C GLN A 69 -10.19 -9.33 38.97
N ALA A 70 -9.18 -8.54 39.37
CA ALA A 70 -8.82 -8.35 40.78
C ALA A 70 -9.96 -7.71 41.58
N ALA A 71 -10.65 -6.72 41.02
CA ALA A 71 -11.81 -6.09 41.64
C ALA A 71 -12.97 -7.09 41.84
N ALA A 72 -13.26 -7.91 40.83
CA ALA A 72 -14.30 -8.95 40.92
C ALA A 72 -13.96 -10.02 41.97
N GLN A 73 -12.70 -10.44 42.06
CA GLN A 73 -12.22 -11.38 43.08
C GLN A 73 -12.33 -10.78 44.49
N ALA A 74 -11.95 -9.52 44.67
CA ALA A 74 -12.08 -8.82 45.95
C ALA A 74 -13.55 -8.66 46.39
N ALA A 75 -14.44 -8.36 45.44
CA ALA A 75 -15.89 -8.28 45.70
C ALA A 75 -16.46 -9.66 46.11
N ALA A 76 -16.09 -10.72 45.41
CA ALA A 76 -16.51 -12.08 45.74
C ALA A 76 -15.97 -12.56 47.10
N ALA A 77 -14.75 -12.16 47.47
CA ALA A 77 -14.17 -12.45 48.78
C ALA A 77 -14.92 -11.76 49.93
N LYS A 78 -15.41 -10.52 49.72
CA LYS A 78 -16.23 -9.78 50.67
C LYS A 78 -17.66 -10.32 50.82
N GLN A 79 -18.17 -11.07 49.84
CA GLN A 79 -19.53 -11.63 49.85
C GLN A 79 -19.62 -13.04 50.47
N LYS A 80 -18.50 -13.67 50.88
CA LYS A 80 -18.56 -14.89 51.69
C LYS A 80 -18.96 -14.52 53.13
N PRO A 81 -20.12 -14.98 53.66
CA PRO A 81 -20.45 -14.75 55.05
C PRO A 81 -19.48 -15.54 55.94
N ALA A 82 -19.06 -14.93 57.05
CA ALA A 82 -18.34 -15.61 58.12
C ALA A 82 -19.25 -16.73 58.67
N ARG A 83 -19.01 -17.97 58.27
CA ARG A 83 -19.65 -19.12 58.92
C ARG A 83 -19.02 -19.27 60.31
N GLY A 84 -19.84 -19.05 61.32
CA GLY A 84 -19.53 -19.28 62.72
C GLY A 84 -19.12 -20.73 63.01
N ASN A 85 -18.35 -20.86 64.10
CA ASN A 85 -17.86 -22.11 64.66
C ASN A 85 -18.99 -23.13 64.90
N GLY A 86 -18.79 -24.37 64.41
CA GLY A 86 -19.62 -25.52 64.72
C GLY A 86 -19.08 -26.78 64.03
N ALA A 87 -18.70 -27.78 64.81
CA ALA A 87 -17.93 -28.94 64.41
C ALA A 87 -18.65 -29.93 63.48
N SER A 88 -17.82 -30.69 62.74
CA SER A 88 -18.03 -32.04 62.17
C SER A 88 -19.18 -32.26 61.17
N ALA A 89 -18.82 -32.49 59.90
CA ALA A 89 -19.14 -33.74 59.19
C ALA A 89 -18.43 -33.77 57.82
N ALA A 90 -17.86 -34.93 57.49
CA ALA A 90 -17.27 -35.24 56.21
C ALA A 90 -18.27 -35.02 55.07
N ALA A 91 -17.97 -34.08 54.16
CA ALA A 91 -18.68 -33.92 52.91
C ALA A 91 -17.66 -33.80 51.78
N LYS A 92 -17.72 -34.79 50.88
CA LYS A 92 -16.96 -34.92 49.64
C LYS A 92 -16.72 -33.56 48.98
N THR A 93 -15.46 -33.28 48.65
CA THR A 93 -15.05 -32.26 47.68
C THR A 93 -15.67 -32.58 46.32
N VAL A 94 -16.94 -32.20 46.15
CA VAL A 94 -17.54 -32.00 44.84
C VAL A 94 -17.04 -30.65 44.38
N SER A 95 -15.97 -30.66 43.59
CA SER A 95 -15.65 -29.55 42.67
C SER A 95 -16.96 -29.13 42.00
N PRO A 96 -17.35 -27.84 42.04
CA PRO A 96 -18.58 -27.43 41.38
C PRO A 96 -18.47 -27.82 39.90
N PRO A 97 -19.52 -28.45 39.31
CA PRO A 97 -19.47 -28.77 37.90
C PRO A 97 -19.23 -27.48 37.14
N ARG A 98 -18.14 -27.43 36.36
CA ARG A 98 -17.87 -26.39 35.36
C ARG A 98 -18.90 -26.52 34.23
N THR A 99 -20.19 -26.36 34.51
CA THR A 99 -21.22 -26.14 33.49
C THR A 99 -21.21 -24.65 33.13
N ARG A 100 -20.10 -24.17 32.54
CA ARG A 100 -20.10 -22.92 31.76
C ARG A 100 -20.89 -23.18 30.48
N ARG A 101 -22.22 -23.21 30.60
CA ARG A 101 -23.14 -22.95 29.50
C ARG A 101 -22.66 -21.64 28.88
N GLN A 102 -22.31 -21.65 27.60
CA GLN A 102 -21.53 -20.61 26.90
C GLN A 102 -22.14 -19.20 27.09
N ALA A 103 -21.70 -18.49 28.14
CA ALA A 103 -22.16 -17.15 28.43
C ALA A 103 -21.70 -16.20 27.33
N GLN A 104 -22.62 -15.34 26.89
CA GLN A 104 -22.33 -14.22 26.00
C GLN A 104 -21.23 -13.36 26.62
N ARG A 105 -20.26 -12.94 25.81
CA ARG A 105 -19.08 -12.16 26.24
C ARG A 105 -19.15 -10.78 25.58
N ASP A 106 -18.78 -9.76 26.34
CA ASP A 106 -18.61 -8.41 25.83
C ASP A 106 -17.35 -8.35 24.98
N LEU A 107 -17.47 -7.80 23.78
CA LEU A 107 -16.33 -7.58 22.90
C LEU A 107 -15.59 -6.34 23.39
N LYS A 108 -14.38 -6.51 23.92
CA LYS A 108 -13.61 -5.44 24.59
C LYS A 108 -12.68 -4.71 23.63
N VAL A 109 -11.99 -5.46 22.76
CA VAL A 109 -10.94 -4.93 21.88
C VAL A 109 -11.19 -5.33 20.43
N LEU A 110 -11.17 -4.33 19.55
CA LEU A 110 -11.17 -4.53 18.11
C LEU A 110 -9.79 -4.17 17.55
N TRP A 111 -9.11 -5.13 16.93
CA TRP A 111 -7.82 -4.92 16.27
C TRP A 111 -8.02 -4.87 14.76
N ILE A 112 -7.77 -3.73 14.14
CA ILE A 112 -7.84 -3.53 12.70
C ILE A 112 -6.46 -3.74 12.09
N THR A 113 -6.32 -4.74 11.24
CA THR A 113 -5.12 -4.94 10.42
C THR A 113 -5.40 -4.60 8.95
N PRO A 114 -4.48 -3.89 8.24
CA PRO A 114 -4.69 -3.55 6.85
C PRO A 114 -4.52 -4.76 5.92
N LEU A 115 -3.88 -5.85 6.36
CA LEU A 115 -3.58 -7.00 5.52
C LEU A 115 -4.19 -8.27 6.10
N ARG A 116 -4.94 -9.01 5.27
CA ARG A 116 -5.59 -10.27 5.64
C ARG A 116 -4.58 -11.34 6.10
N ALA A 117 -3.39 -11.35 5.48
CA ALA A 117 -2.33 -12.31 5.77
C ALA A 117 -1.82 -12.19 7.22
N LEU A 118 -1.85 -10.99 7.80
CA LEU A 118 -1.34 -10.73 9.14
C LEU A 118 -2.29 -11.15 10.26
N ALA A 119 -3.58 -11.30 9.96
CA ALA A 119 -4.60 -11.47 10.99
C ALA A 119 -4.37 -12.71 11.88
N ALA A 120 -3.90 -13.81 11.29
CA ALA A 120 -3.62 -15.04 12.04
C ALA A 120 -2.44 -14.87 13.02
N ASP A 121 -1.39 -14.18 12.59
CA ASP A 121 -0.22 -13.89 13.42
C ASP A 121 -0.56 -12.90 14.53
N THR A 122 -1.33 -11.85 14.22
CA THR A 122 -1.86 -10.93 15.23
C THR A 122 -2.69 -11.67 16.28
N VAL A 123 -3.58 -12.60 15.89
CA VAL A 123 -4.35 -13.41 16.85
C VAL A 123 -3.43 -14.19 17.78
N ARG A 124 -2.35 -14.79 17.25
CA ARG A 124 -1.38 -15.52 18.06
C ARG A 124 -0.69 -14.60 19.06
N ALA A 125 -0.17 -13.46 18.58
CA ALA A 125 0.54 -12.47 19.38
C ALA A 125 -0.32 -11.80 20.48
N LEU A 126 -1.64 -11.74 20.30
CA LEU A 126 -2.57 -11.23 21.31
C LEU A 126 -3.02 -12.33 22.29
N ARG A 127 -3.17 -13.57 21.81
CA ARG A 127 -3.63 -14.70 22.63
C ARG A 127 -2.60 -15.10 23.68
N GLU A 128 -1.32 -15.16 23.28
CA GLU A 128 -0.22 -15.58 24.15
C GLU A 128 -0.13 -14.76 25.46
N PRO A 129 0.00 -13.42 25.44
CA PRO A 129 0.07 -12.64 26.68
C PRO A 129 -1.24 -12.70 27.47
N ALA A 130 -2.41 -12.75 26.83
CA ALA A 130 -3.68 -12.86 27.55
C ALA A 130 -3.76 -14.17 28.35
N GLN A 131 -3.36 -15.29 27.75
CA GLN A 131 -3.32 -16.60 28.42
C GLN A 131 -2.27 -16.65 29.53
N ALA A 132 -1.06 -16.13 29.27
CA ALA A 132 0.02 -16.12 30.24
C ALA A 132 -0.31 -15.30 31.50
N LEU A 133 -1.12 -14.25 31.34
CA LEU A 133 -1.61 -13.42 32.46
C LEU A 133 -2.83 -13.99 33.18
N GLY A 134 -3.31 -15.17 32.77
CA GLY A 134 -4.47 -15.82 33.37
C GLY A 134 -5.81 -15.14 33.05
N LEU A 135 -5.84 -14.28 32.02
CA LEU A 135 -7.09 -13.70 31.52
C LEU A 135 -7.82 -14.75 30.68
N ASP A 136 -9.07 -15.02 31.02
CA ASP A 136 -9.97 -15.90 30.25
C ASP A 136 -10.47 -15.20 28.97
N TRP A 137 -9.59 -14.56 28.19
CA TRP A 137 -10.01 -13.82 26.99
C TRP A 137 -10.03 -14.72 25.76
N GLN A 138 -11.15 -14.70 25.03
CA GLN A 138 -11.30 -15.36 23.74
C GLN A 138 -10.90 -14.42 22.61
N VAL A 139 -9.79 -14.74 21.94
CA VAL A 139 -9.25 -13.99 20.80
C VAL A 139 -9.60 -14.72 19.50
N GLY A 140 -10.32 -14.05 18.61
CA GLY A 140 -10.71 -14.59 17.30
C GLY A 140 -10.39 -13.63 16.15
N LEU A 141 -10.64 -14.08 14.91
CA LEU A 141 -10.48 -13.25 13.72
C LEU A 141 -11.69 -13.30 12.80
N ARG A 142 -11.89 -12.20 12.06
CA ARG A 142 -12.85 -12.09 10.95
C ARG A 142 -12.18 -11.41 9.77
N THR A 143 -11.79 -12.20 8.79
CA THR A 143 -11.27 -11.68 7.51
C THR A 143 -11.98 -12.36 6.34
N GLY A 144 -11.67 -11.95 5.11
CA GLY A 144 -12.13 -12.64 3.91
C GLY A 144 -11.67 -14.11 3.85
N ASP A 145 -10.43 -14.38 4.30
CA ASP A 145 -9.81 -15.71 4.31
C ASP A 145 -10.22 -16.59 5.49
N ALA A 146 -10.88 -16.01 6.51
CA ALA A 146 -11.28 -16.74 7.69
C ALA A 146 -12.19 -17.93 7.35
N SER A 147 -12.00 -19.04 8.07
CA SER A 147 -12.80 -20.25 7.87
C SER A 147 -14.28 -19.98 8.18
N ALA A 148 -15.19 -20.79 7.64
CA ALA A 148 -16.61 -20.68 7.97
C ALA A 148 -16.87 -20.80 9.48
N ARG A 149 -16.04 -21.57 10.19
CA ARG A 149 -16.06 -21.69 11.67
C ARG A 149 -15.69 -20.38 12.34
N ASP A 150 -14.61 -19.75 11.94
CA ASP A 150 -14.15 -18.48 12.55
C ASP A 150 -15.14 -17.35 12.27
N LYS A 151 -15.69 -17.30 11.06
CA LYS A 151 -16.74 -16.33 10.68
C LYS A 151 -17.99 -16.46 11.54
N ARG A 152 -18.40 -17.68 11.88
CA ARG A 152 -19.51 -17.94 12.82
C ARG A 152 -19.15 -17.55 14.26
N LEU A 153 -17.95 -17.89 14.71
CA LEU A 153 -17.47 -17.56 16.05
C LEU A 153 -17.45 -16.04 16.27
N ALA A 154 -16.95 -15.28 15.29
CA ALA A 154 -16.88 -13.82 15.34
C ALA A 154 -18.25 -13.13 15.49
N ARG A 155 -19.33 -13.75 15.03
CA ARG A 155 -20.71 -13.23 15.18
C ARG A 155 -21.44 -13.76 16.42
N SER A 156 -20.90 -14.80 17.06
CA SER A 156 -21.62 -15.52 18.10
C SER A 156 -21.68 -14.81 19.46
N GLY A 157 -21.08 -13.62 19.59
CA GLY A 157 -20.98 -12.90 20.87
C GLY A 157 -20.13 -13.64 21.91
N LYS A 158 -19.10 -14.38 21.47
CA LYS A 158 -18.24 -15.22 22.35
C LYS A 158 -16.78 -14.78 22.38
N LEU A 159 -16.46 -13.62 21.83
CA LEU A 159 -15.09 -13.10 21.73
C LEU A 159 -14.92 -11.88 22.63
N ASP A 160 -13.78 -11.81 23.32
CA ASP A 160 -13.32 -10.62 24.04
C ASP A 160 -12.47 -9.72 23.13
N VAL A 161 -11.77 -10.32 22.17
CA VAL A 161 -10.89 -9.63 21.22
C VAL A 161 -11.16 -10.14 19.80
N LEU A 162 -11.37 -9.21 18.86
CA LEU A 162 -11.57 -9.51 17.45
C LEU A 162 -10.51 -8.85 16.59
N VAL A 163 -9.76 -9.64 15.82
CA VAL A 163 -8.87 -9.16 14.76
C VAL A 163 -9.62 -9.15 13.43
N THR A 164 -9.69 -8.01 12.76
CA THR A 164 -10.45 -7.84 11.52
C THR A 164 -9.77 -6.87 10.55
N THR A 165 -10.34 -6.71 9.34
CA THR A 165 -9.93 -5.69 8.36
C THR A 165 -11.00 -4.59 8.24
N PRO A 166 -10.68 -3.40 7.69
CA PRO A 166 -11.68 -2.34 7.47
C PRO A 166 -12.92 -2.83 6.70
N GLU A 167 -12.71 -3.62 5.64
CA GLU A 167 -13.80 -4.15 4.81
C GLU A 167 -14.64 -5.19 5.56
N SER A 168 -13.98 -6.02 6.39
CA SER A 168 -14.68 -7.00 7.21
C SER A 168 -15.46 -6.34 8.35
N LEU A 169 -14.99 -5.21 8.89
CA LEU A 169 -15.73 -4.37 9.82
C LEU A 169 -16.96 -3.73 9.15
N ALA A 170 -16.81 -3.11 7.98
CA ALA A 170 -17.93 -2.57 7.21
C ALA A 170 -19.00 -3.65 6.92
N LEU A 171 -18.56 -4.87 6.60
CA LEU A 171 -19.47 -6.01 6.44
C LEU A 171 -20.21 -6.35 7.74
N LEU A 172 -19.54 -6.33 8.90
CA LEU A 172 -20.18 -6.55 10.20
C LEU A 172 -21.24 -5.47 10.49
N LEU A 173 -20.97 -4.20 10.17
CA LEU A 173 -21.93 -3.10 10.31
C LEU A 173 -23.20 -3.28 9.46
N SER A 174 -23.16 -4.06 8.38
CA SER A 174 -24.33 -4.37 7.55
C SER A 174 -25.32 -5.39 8.17
N TYR A 175 -25.02 -5.92 9.36
CA TYR A 175 -25.86 -6.87 10.06
C TYR A 175 -26.51 -6.22 11.29
N PRO A 176 -27.85 -6.23 11.42
CA PRO A 176 -28.57 -5.58 12.53
C PRO A 176 -28.15 -6.07 13.93
N ASP A 177 -27.74 -7.33 14.05
CA ASP A 177 -27.34 -7.96 15.32
C ASP A 177 -25.97 -7.53 15.85
N THR A 178 -25.23 -6.71 15.09
CA THR A 178 -23.84 -6.36 15.43
C THR A 178 -23.75 -5.13 16.33
N ALA A 179 -24.67 -4.18 16.23
CA ALA A 179 -24.61 -2.93 17.00
C ALA A 179 -24.55 -3.16 18.52
N PRO A 180 -25.36 -4.05 19.14
CA PRO A 180 -25.25 -4.34 20.57
C PRO A 180 -23.91 -4.94 20.97
N GLN A 181 -23.30 -5.78 20.11
CA GLN A 181 -21.99 -6.37 20.38
C GLN A 181 -20.89 -5.31 20.36
N LEU A 182 -20.92 -4.42 19.37
CA LEU A 182 -19.91 -3.38 19.18
C LEU A 182 -20.06 -2.20 20.17
N ALA A 183 -21.26 -1.96 20.70
CA ALA A 183 -21.48 -0.95 21.75
C ALA A 183 -20.71 -1.25 23.05
N THR A 184 -20.31 -2.50 23.28
CA THR A 184 -19.50 -2.91 24.44
C THR A 184 -18.00 -2.68 24.27
N LEU A 185 -17.57 -2.21 23.09
CA LEU A 185 -16.15 -1.97 22.79
C LEU A 185 -15.55 -0.92 23.70
N ARG A 186 -14.36 -1.24 24.22
CA ARG A 186 -13.56 -0.33 25.05
C ARG A 186 -12.40 0.25 24.27
N CYS A 187 -11.88 -0.50 23.30
CA CYS A 187 -10.71 -0.12 22.52
C CYS A 187 -10.81 -0.55 21.05
N VAL A 188 -10.43 0.35 20.15
CA VAL A 188 -10.05 0.01 18.78
C VAL A 188 -8.56 0.31 18.60
N ILE A 189 -7.82 -0.67 18.08
CA ILE A 189 -6.41 -0.52 17.71
C ILE A 189 -6.33 -0.62 16.19
N VAL A 190 -5.78 0.40 15.54
CA VAL A 190 -5.56 0.45 14.10
C VAL A 190 -4.08 0.24 13.82
N ASP A 191 -3.74 -0.97 13.42
CA ASP A 191 -2.37 -1.35 13.11
C ASP A 191 -1.95 -0.84 11.73
N GLU A 192 -0.67 -0.53 11.59
CA GLU A 192 -0.05 0.04 10.37
C GLU A 192 -0.90 1.13 9.70
N TRP A 193 -1.34 2.12 10.47
CA TRP A 193 -2.27 3.17 10.05
C TRP A 193 -1.85 3.91 8.76
N HIS A 194 -0.55 4.09 8.55
CA HIS A 194 0.01 4.71 7.35
C HIS A 194 -0.32 3.97 6.04
N GLU A 195 -0.65 2.67 6.10
CA GLU A 195 -1.07 1.89 4.93
C GLU A 195 -2.53 2.10 4.55
N LEU A 196 -3.34 2.63 5.47
CA LEU A 196 -4.75 2.97 5.22
C LEU A 196 -4.93 4.46 4.95
N LEU A 197 -4.14 5.33 5.59
CA LEU A 197 -4.29 6.78 5.56
C LEU A 197 -4.44 7.34 4.14
N GLY A 198 -3.56 6.95 3.22
CA GLY A 198 -3.47 7.51 1.86
C GLY A 198 -4.43 6.93 0.82
N ASN A 199 -5.47 6.19 1.20
CA ASN A 199 -6.38 5.56 0.22
C ASN A 199 -7.82 5.42 0.72
N LYS A 200 -8.73 5.02 -0.19
CA LYS A 200 -10.17 4.84 0.10
C LYS A 200 -10.46 3.80 1.20
N ARG A 201 -9.52 2.90 1.53
CA ARG A 201 -9.70 1.96 2.66
C ARG A 201 -9.61 2.70 3.99
N GLY A 202 -8.74 3.71 4.10
CA GLY A 202 -8.71 4.64 5.24
C GLY A 202 -10.00 5.45 5.34
N VAL A 203 -10.55 5.92 4.23
CA VAL A 203 -11.85 6.62 4.21
C VAL A 203 -12.98 5.72 4.72
N LEU A 204 -13.03 4.46 4.25
CA LEU A 204 -14.00 3.47 4.76
C LEU A 204 -13.84 3.23 6.26
N LEU A 205 -12.60 3.12 6.75
CA LEU A 205 -12.34 2.94 8.17
C LEU A 205 -12.75 4.17 8.99
N GLN A 206 -12.53 5.39 8.49
CA GLN A 206 -12.97 6.62 9.17
C GLN A 206 -14.49 6.60 9.42
N LEU A 207 -15.28 6.25 8.41
CA LEU A 207 -16.74 6.09 8.53
C LEU A 207 -17.12 5.00 9.53
N CYS A 208 -16.45 3.84 9.48
CA CYS A 208 -16.69 2.77 10.45
C CYS A 208 -16.37 3.22 11.89
N LEU A 209 -15.26 3.94 12.10
CA LEU A 209 -14.87 4.45 13.42
C LEU A 209 -15.84 5.51 13.94
N ALA A 210 -16.36 6.38 13.07
CA ALA A 210 -17.40 7.35 13.43
C ALA A 210 -18.65 6.62 13.97
N ARG A 211 -19.10 5.58 13.27
CA ARG A 211 -20.23 4.75 13.71
C ARG A 211 -19.99 4.06 15.04
N LEU A 212 -18.79 3.48 15.23
CA LEU A 212 -18.41 2.84 16.49
C LEU A 212 -18.41 3.83 17.67
N ARG A 213 -17.95 5.07 17.48
CA ARG A 213 -17.99 6.12 18.52
C ARG A 213 -19.41 6.54 18.86
N GLY A 214 -20.31 6.54 17.88
CA GLY A 214 -21.74 6.77 18.11
C GLY A 214 -22.35 5.72 19.05
N TRP A 215 -21.94 4.46 18.94
CA TRP A 215 -22.42 3.38 19.82
C TRP A 215 -21.65 3.25 21.13
N ALA A 216 -20.36 3.60 21.15
CA ALA A 216 -19.50 3.53 22.31
C ALA A 216 -18.76 4.88 22.51
N PRO A 217 -19.38 5.88 23.17
CA PRO A 217 -18.78 7.20 23.34
C PRO A 217 -17.47 7.21 24.14
N ALA A 218 -17.26 6.22 25.01
CA ALA A 218 -16.03 6.05 25.80
C ALA A 218 -14.93 5.24 25.07
N LEU A 219 -15.10 5.00 23.76
CA LEU A 219 -14.20 4.18 22.96
C LEU A 219 -12.82 4.82 22.82
N ARG A 220 -11.79 4.12 23.30
CA ARG A 220 -10.38 4.51 23.10
C ARG A 220 -9.88 4.03 21.75
N THR A 221 -9.31 4.92 20.95
CA THR A 221 -8.78 4.60 19.61
C THR A 221 -7.27 4.86 19.57
N TRP A 222 -6.49 3.84 19.19
CA TRP A 222 -5.04 3.92 19.08
C TRP A 222 -4.56 3.51 17.71
N GLY A 223 -3.84 4.40 17.03
CA GLY A 223 -3.18 4.10 15.75
C GLY A 223 -1.73 3.68 15.95
N LEU A 224 -1.24 2.70 15.20
CA LEU A 224 0.16 2.27 15.20
C LEU A 224 0.78 2.61 13.85
N SER A 225 1.90 3.32 13.84
CA SER A 225 2.60 3.68 12.60
C SER A 225 4.12 3.55 12.76
N ALA A 226 4.83 3.31 11.65
CA ALA A 226 6.28 3.09 11.62
C ALA A 226 7.04 4.18 10.87
N THR A 227 6.54 4.52 9.69
CA THR A 227 7.29 5.27 8.67
C THR A 227 6.33 6.23 7.99
N LEU A 228 6.21 7.44 8.55
CA LEU A 228 5.28 8.44 8.05
C LEU A 228 5.80 9.86 8.33
N GLY A 229 5.81 10.72 7.30
CA GLY A 229 6.25 12.12 7.41
C GLY A 229 5.22 13.09 8.01
N ASN A 230 3.92 12.81 7.88
CA ASN A 230 2.82 13.69 8.33
C ASN A 230 2.08 13.11 9.56
N LEU A 231 2.78 13.00 10.69
CA LEU A 231 2.24 12.39 11.92
C LEU A 231 1.04 13.14 12.50
N ASP A 232 1.03 14.48 12.47
CA ASP A 232 -0.09 15.28 12.95
C ASP A 232 -1.35 15.04 12.11
N GLU A 233 -1.24 15.06 10.78
CA GLU A 233 -2.37 14.73 9.90
C GLU A 233 -2.85 13.30 10.16
N ALA A 234 -1.94 12.35 10.35
CA ALA A 234 -2.32 10.97 10.65
C ALA A 234 -3.09 10.83 11.97
N ARG A 235 -2.68 11.56 13.01
CA ARG A 235 -3.41 11.65 14.29
C ARG A 235 -4.80 12.27 14.05
N ASP A 236 -4.86 13.41 13.38
CA ASP A 236 -6.09 14.19 13.21
C ASP A 236 -7.11 13.45 12.32
N VAL A 237 -6.66 12.72 11.30
CA VAL A 237 -7.53 11.89 10.47
C VAL A 237 -8.07 10.68 11.26
N LEU A 238 -7.25 10.08 12.13
CA LEU A 238 -7.69 8.98 12.98
C LEU A 238 -8.63 9.47 14.09
N LEU A 239 -8.34 10.63 14.68
CA LEU A 239 -8.97 11.20 15.87
C LEU A 239 -9.46 12.63 15.62
N PRO A 240 -10.38 12.87 14.67
CA PRO A 240 -10.83 14.23 14.32
C PRO A 240 -11.51 14.97 15.46
N HIS A 241 -12.01 14.24 16.46
CA HIS A 241 -12.64 14.75 17.68
C HIS A 241 -11.64 15.06 18.80
N LEU A 242 -10.34 14.72 18.63
CA LEU A 242 -9.27 14.90 19.61
C LEU A 242 -7.96 15.37 18.92
N PRO A 243 -7.92 16.59 18.36
CA PRO A 243 -6.75 17.09 17.63
C PRO A 243 -5.49 17.27 18.49
N GLN A 244 -5.61 17.23 19.82
CA GLN A 244 -4.48 17.31 20.76
C GLN A 244 -4.12 15.94 21.37
N ALA A 245 -4.63 14.84 20.80
CA ALA A 245 -4.31 13.51 21.29
C ALA A 245 -2.78 13.26 21.26
N PRO A 246 -2.22 12.56 22.26
CA PRO A 246 -0.78 12.33 22.33
C PRO A 246 -0.28 11.52 21.12
N ILE A 247 0.83 11.99 20.55
CA ILE A 247 1.68 11.20 19.67
C ILE A 247 2.81 10.63 20.52
N VAL A 248 2.69 9.35 20.87
CA VAL A 248 3.69 8.65 21.66
C VAL A 248 4.78 8.17 20.71
N ALA A 249 6.00 8.64 20.93
CA ALA A 249 7.21 8.10 20.31
C ALA A 249 8.18 7.74 21.43
N GLY A 250 8.96 6.67 21.30
CA GLY A 250 9.97 6.43 22.34
C GLY A 250 10.96 5.32 22.11
N VAL A 251 11.37 5.14 20.86
CA VAL A 251 12.67 4.54 20.56
C VAL A 251 13.33 5.42 19.51
N LYS A 252 14.59 5.83 19.74
CA LYS A 252 15.39 6.40 18.64
C LYS A 252 15.39 5.38 17.50
N PRO A 253 15.29 5.81 16.23
CA PRO A 253 15.43 4.90 15.10
C PRO A 253 16.68 4.04 15.31
N ARG A 254 16.53 2.72 15.21
CA ARG A 254 17.67 1.80 15.34
C ARG A 254 18.71 2.18 14.29
N THR A 255 19.99 2.06 14.61
CA THR A 255 21.06 2.30 13.65
C THR A 255 20.86 1.35 12.46
N LEU A 256 20.83 1.91 11.25
CA LEU A 256 20.69 1.17 10.00
C LEU A 256 22.02 1.27 9.25
N THR A 257 22.58 0.13 8.91
CA THR A 257 23.67 -0.01 7.96
C THR A 257 23.11 -0.26 6.57
N LEU A 258 23.36 0.69 5.68
CA LEU A 258 23.10 0.52 4.25
C LEU A 258 24.44 0.23 3.57
N GLU A 259 24.56 -0.93 2.95
CA GLU A 259 25.69 -1.29 2.09
C GLU A 259 25.22 -1.28 0.64
N THR A 260 25.95 -0.65 -0.27
CA THR A 260 25.60 -0.65 -1.69
C THR A 260 26.59 -1.52 -2.46
N LEU A 261 26.07 -2.46 -3.26
CA LEU A 261 26.89 -3.24 -4.18
C LEU A 261 27.36 -2.37 -5.34
N ALA A 262 28.49 -1.71 -5.13
CA ALA A 262 29.18 -0.96 -6.18
C ALA A 262 29.75 -1.92 -7.24
N PRO A 263 29.81 -1.48 -8.52
CA PRO A 263 30.56 -2.21 -9.53
C PRO A 263 32.04 -2.35 -9.14
N ALA A 264 32.70 -3.39 -9.62
CA ALA A 264 34.13 -3.56 -9.42
C ALA A 264 34.90 -2.42 -10.11
N VAL A 265 36.11 -2.13 -9.63
CA VAL A 265 36.97 -1.10 -10.24
C VAL A 265 37.20 -1.43 -11.72
N GLY A 266 36.81 -0.52 -12.62
CA GLY A 266 36.92 -0.71 -14.07
C GLY A 266 35.74 -1.45 -14.73
N GLU A 267 34.81 -2.01 -13.96
CA GLU A 267 33.58 -2.60 -14.50
C GLU A 267 32.61 -1.49 -14.95
N ARG A 268 32.22 -1.55 -16.22
CA ARG A 268 31.28 -0.58 -16.81
C ARG A 268 29.86 -0.95 -16.44
N PHE A 269 29.19 -0.02 -15.77
CA PHE A 269 27.83 -0.24 -15.30
C PHE A 269 26.83 0.37 -16.29
N PRO A 270 25.77 -0.35 -16.68
CA PRO A 270 24.88 0.10 -17.74
C PRO A 270 24.15 1.38 -17.37
N TRP A 271 23.99 2.29 -18.32
CA TRP A 271 23.34 3.58 -18.11
C TRP A 271 21.83 3.46 -17.90
N ALA A 272 21.19 2.40 -18.44
CA ALA A 272 19.75 2.13 -18.30
C ALA A 272 19.37 0.65 -18.50
N GLY A 273 18.14 0.29 -18.13
CA GLY A 273 17.39 -0.80 -18.79
C GLY A 273 17.70 -2.25 -18.38
N HIS A 274 18.42 -2.50 -17.28
CA HIS A 274 18.76 -3.86 -16.84
C HIS A 274 17.91 -4.30 -15.65
N LEU A 275 17.60 -5.59 -15.57
CA LEU A 275 16.87 -6.20 -14.45
C LEU A 275 17.75 -6.37 -13.19
N GLY A 276 19.01 -5.92 -13.25
CA GLY A 276 20.02 -6.08 -12.21
C GLY A 276 20.73 -7.43 -12.22
N LEU A 277 20.37 -8.37 -13.11
CA LEU A 277 20.94 -9.72 -13.14
C LEU A 277 22.46 -9.78 -13.40
N ALA A 278 23.08 -8.71 -13.88
CA ALA A 278 24.55 -8.60 -13.93
C ALA A 278 25.18 -8.70 -12.53
N GLN A 279 24.44 -8.31 -11.49
CA GLN A 279 24.86 -8.42 -10.09
C GLN A 279 24.64 -9.82 -9.50
N LEU A 280 24.08 -10.78 -10.25
CA LEU A 280 23.74 -12.12 -9.75
C LEU A 280 24.92 -12.80 -9.03
N PRO A 281 26.17 -12.79 -9.54
CA PRO A 281 27.29 -13.42 -8.83
C PRO A 281 27.56 -12.78 -7.45
N ARG A 282 27.52 -11.44 -7.36
CA ARG A 282 27.73 -10.71 -6.10
C ARG A 282 26.58 -10.88 -5.12
N VAL A 283 25.36 -10.89 -5.63
CA VAL A 283 24.17 -11.20 -4.83
C VAL A 283 24.29 -12.61 -4.27
N LEU A 284 24.66 -13.59 -5.09
CA LEU A 284 24.86 -14.96 -4.63
C LEU A 284 25.91 -15.02 -3.53
N GLU A 285 27.09 -14.43 -3.74
CA GLU A 285 28.15 -14.36 -2.71
C GLU A 285 27.60 -13.82 -1.38
N LYS A 286 26.89 -12.69 -1.40
CA LYS A 286 26.30 -12.06 -0.22
C LYS A 286 25.16 -12.88 0.41
N LEU A 287 24.35 -13.58 -0.38
CA LEU A 287 23.31 -14.48 0.15
C LEU A 287 23.92 -15.62 0.99
N PHE A 288 25.16 -16.02 0.69
CA PHE A 288 25.88 -17.08 1.38
C PHE A 288 26.76 -16.60 2.55
N THR A 289 26.86 -15.28 2.81
CA THR A 289 27.55 -14.76 4.00
C THR A 289 26.72 -14.86 5.29
N VAL A 290 25.41 -15.09 5.17
CA VAL A 290 24.48 -15.23 6.31
C VAL A 290 23.61 -16.47 6.14
N ARG A 291 22.78 -16.82 7.13
CA ARG A 291 21.94 -18.03 7.06
C ARG A 291 20.65 -17.79 6.28
N THR A 292 19.92 -16.72 6.60
CA THR A 292 18.64 -16.42 5.95
C THR A 292 18.60 -14.98 5.44
N SER A 293 18.19 -14.80 4.19
CA SER A 293 18.09 -13.51 3.50
C SER A 293 16.70 -13.29 2.93
N LEU A 294 16.26 -12.03 2.92
CA LEU A 294 15.04 -11.61 2.24
C LEU A 294 15.38 -10.66 1.10
N LEU A 295 15.17 -11.09 -0.15
CA LEU A 295 15.50 -10.33 -1.35
C LEU A 295 14.25 -9.68 -1.92
N PHE A 296 14.16 -8.35 -1.85
CA PHE A 296 13.05 -7.58 -2.41
C PHE A 296 13.31 -7.13 -3.84
N THR A 297 12.25 -7.20 -4.63
CA THR A 297 12.17 -6.65 -5.98
C THR A 297 10.95 -5.74 -6.09
N ASN A 298 10.96 -4.81 -7.06
CA ASN A 298 9.86 -3.84 -7.20
C ASN A 298 8.65 -4.39 -7.95
N THR A 299 8.85 -5.41 -8.77
CA THR A 299 7.77 -6.00 -9.59
C THR A 299 7.73 -7.51 -9.46
N ARG A 300 6.54 -8.08 -9.63
CA ARG A 300 6.36 -9.55 -9.63
C ARG A 300 7.16 -10.22 -10.75
N ALA A 301 7.24 -9.58 -11.91
CA ALA A 301 8.05 -10.07 -13.03
C ALA A 301 9.55 -10.11 -12.68
N GLN A 302 10.05 -9.09 -11.99
CA GLN A 302 11.43 -9.06 -11.51
C GLN A 302 11.66 -10.13 -10.44
N ALA A 303 10.72 -10.36 -9.52
CA ALA A 303 10.79 -11.43 -8.52
C ALA A 303 10.94 -12.82 -9.18
N GLU A 304 10.08 -13.13 -10.15
CA GLU A 304 10.12 -14.40 -10.89
C GLU A 304 11.46 -14.58 -11.63
N LEU A 305 11.95 -13.53 -12.31
CA LEU A 305 13.21 -13.57 -13.05
C LEU A 305 14.43 -13.73 -12.13
N TRP A 306 14.47 -13.04 -10.99
CA TRP A 306 15.55 -13.21 -10.01
C TRP A 306 15.51 -14.58 -9.36
N HIS A 307 14.34 -15.09 -9.00
CA HIS A 307 14.18 -16.44 -8.47
C HIS A 307 14.65 -17.49 -9.48
N GLN A 308 14.30 -17.34 -10.76
CA GLN A 308 14.77 -18.24 -11.82
C GLN A 308 16.29 -18.19 -11.96
N ALA A 309 16.86 -16.97 -12.02
CA ALA A 309 18.29 -16.78 -12.17
C ALA A 309 19.06 -17.41 -10.98
N LEU A 310 18.60 -17.18 -9.75
CA LEU A 310 19.17 -17.79 -8.56
C LEU A 310 19.03 -19.31 -8.57
N THR A 311 17.85 -19.85 -8.92
CA THR A 311 17.62 -21.30 -9.06
C THR A 311 18.63 -21.95 -9.99
N SER A 312 19.00 -21.29 -11.08
CA SER A 312 19.93 -21.85 -12.08
C SER A 312 21.38 -21.99 -11.59
N VAL A 313 21.75 -21.27 -10.53
CA VAL A 313 23.10 -21.25 -9.94
C VAL A 313 23.10 -21.57 -8.45
N TRP A 314 21.99 -22.10 -7.91
CA TRP A 314 21.81 -22.31 -6.48
C TRP A 314 22.65 -23.51 -6.00
N PRO A 315 23.58 -23.33 -5.04
CA PRO A 315 24.49 -24.39 -4.64
C PRO A 315 23.92 -25.32 -3.53
N GLU A 316 22.84 -24.93 -2.86
CA GLU A 316 22.16 -25.75 -1.84
C GLU A 316 20.94 -26.49 -2.42
N GLU A 317 20.26 -27.29 -1.58
CA GLU A 317 19.02 -27.95 -1.99
C GLU A 317 17.98 -26.92 -2.46
N ALA A 318 17.33 -27.18 -3.60
CA ALA A 318 16.42 -26.24 -4.26
C ALA A 318 15.25 -25.76 -3.37
N HIS A 319 14.88 -26.54 -2.35
CA HIS A 319 13.81 -26.21 -1.42
C HIS A 319 14.18 -25.09 -0.42
N THR A 320 15.45 -24.70 -0.33
CA THR A 320 15.96 -23.62 0.54
C THR A 320 15.79 -22.21 -0.07
N LEU A 321 15.41 -22.14 -1.36
CA LEU A 321 15.07 -20.91 -2.08
C LEU A 321 13.57 -20.90 -2.34
N ALA A 322 12.90 -19.78 -2.02
CA ALA A 322 11.46 -19.64 -2.30
C ALA A 322 11.12 -18.29 -2.95
N LEU A 323 9.93 -18.24 -3.56
CA LEU A 323 9.34 -17.06 -4.17
C LEU A 323 8.10 -16.63 -3.38
N HIS A 324 7.92 -15.33 -3.20
CA HIS A 324 6.75 -14.79 -2.50
C HIS A 324 6.19 -13.52 -3.16
N HIS A 325 4.97 -13.60 -3.72
CA HIS A 325 4.20 -12.43 -4.15
C HIS A 325 2.69 -12.71 -4.18
N GLY A 326 1.88 -11.64 -4.17
CA GLY A 326 0.41 -11.73 -4.03
C GLY A 326 -0.33 -12.54 -5.11
N SER A 327 0.28 -12.79 -6.27
CA SER A 327 -0.30 -13.64 -7.32
C SER A 327 -0.17 -15.15 -7.05
N LEU A 328 0.65 -15.59 -6.08
CA LEU A 328 0.84 -17.00 -5.77
C LEU A 328 -0.31 -17.57 -4.94
N ASP A 329 -0.49 -18.89 -5.05
CA ASP A 329 -1.42 -19.63 -4.20
C ASP A 329 -1.15 -19.38 -2.69
N PRO A 330 -2.20 -19.22 -1.86
CA PRO A 330 -2.05 -19.00 -0.42
C PRO A 330 -1.21 -20.07 0.29
N ALA A 331 -1.27 -21.34 -0.14
CA ALA A 331 -0.49 -22.41 0.47
C ALA A 331 1.02 -22.23 0.24
N LEU A 332 1.41 -21.81 -0.98
CA LEU A 332 2.82 -21.52 -1.31
C LEU A 332 3.34 -20.32 -0.50
N ARG A 333 2.52 -19.27 -0.36
CA ARG A 333 2.87 -18.10 0.45
C ARG A 333 3.06 -18.46 1.92
N SER A 334 2.12 -19.19 2.50
CA SER A 334 2.20 -19.68 3.88
C SER A 334 3.45 -20.55 4.13
N ALA A 335 3.80 -21.42 3.17
CA ALA A 335 5.01 -22.23 3.26
C ALA A 335 6.29 -21.37 3.27
N ALA A 336 6.37 -20.35 2.40
CA ALA A 336 7.51 -19.43 2.39
C ALA A 336 7.59 -18.56 3.66
N GLU A 337 6.46 -18.06 4.16
CA GLU A 337 6.38 -17.31 5.43
C GLU A 337 6.82 -18.19 6.63
N GLN A 338 6.40 -19.44 6.67
CA GLN A 338 6.79 -20.39 7.71
C GLN A 338 8.28 -20.73 7.62
N GLY A 339 8.79 -20.96 6.41
CA GLY A 339 10.21 -21.26 6.19
C GLY A 339 11.16 -20.10 6.55
N LEU A 340 10.70 -18.86 6.39
CA LEU A 340 11.39 -17.67 6.91
C LEU A 340 11.33 -17.59 8.44
N ARG A 341 10.25 -18.07 9.06
CA ARG A 341 10.04 -18.00 10.51
C ARG A 341 10.88 -19.01 11.26
N ASP A 342 10.97 -20.24 10.76
CA ASP A 342 11.77 -21.31 11.36
C ASP A 342 13.23 -21.36 10.88
N GLY A 343 13.58 -20.56 9.86
CA GLY A 343 14.94 -20.49 9.32
C GLY A 343 15.34 -21.72 8.51
N SER A 344 14.36 -22.46 7.97
CA SER A 344 14.59 -23.53 6.99
C SER A 344 14.88 -23.00 5.58
N LEU A 345 14.46 -21.78 5.27
CA LEU A 345 14.79 -21.10 4.02
C LEU A 345 16.05 -20.25 4.17
N ARG A 346 16.93 -20.35 3.17
CA ARG A 346 18.10 -19.48 3.04
C ARG A 346 17.77 -18.17 2.34
N CYS A 347 16.91 -18.20 1.32
CA CYS A 347 16.53 -17.00 0.62
C CYS A 347 15.06 -17.04 0.19
N VAL A 348 14.37 -15.92 0.40
CA VAL A 348 13.06 -15.68 -0.22
C VAL A 348 13.15 -14.47 -1.12
N VAL A 349 12.83 -14.66 -2.39
CA VAL A 349 12.67 -13.58 -3.37
C VAL A 349 11.23 -13.08 -3.29
N ALA A 350 11.05 -11.82 -2.92
CA ALA A 350 9.74 -11.26 -2.65
C ALA A 350 9.49 -9.92 -3.35
N THR A 351 8.21 -9.58 -3.52
CA THR A 351 7.78 -8.21 -3.77
C THR A 351 7.36 -7.54 -2.46
N SER A 352 6.68 -6.38 -2.54
CA SER A 352 6.08 -5.70 -1.38
C SER A 352 5.08 -6.52 -0.56
N SER A 353 4.79 -7.75 -0.95
CA SER A 353 3.96 -8.68 -0.18
C SER A 353 4.52 -9.02 1.20
N LEU A 354 5.83 -8.83 1.42
CA LEU A 354 6.49 -9.04 2.71
C LEU A 354 7.04 -7.72 3.31
N ASP A 355 6.67 -6.56 2.77
CA ASP A 355 7.10 -5.25 3.32
C ASP A 355 6.54 -5.03 4.74
N LEU A 356 5.39 -5.63 5.06
CA LEU A 356 4.54 -5.26 6.19
C LEU A 356 4.25 -6.43 7.15
N GLY A 357 4.19 -6.08 8.45
CA GLY A 357 3.48 -6.77 9.53
C GLY A 357 3.85 -8.20 9.95
N VAL A 358 4.76 -8.91 9.29
CA VAL A 358 5.25 -10.21 9.78
C VAL A 358 6.67 -10.07 10.32
N ASP A 359 6.87 -10.46 11.58
CA ASP A 359 8.21 -10.56 12.15
C ASP A 359 8.84 -11.89 11.71
N PHE A 360 10.07 -11.83 11.21
CA PHE A 360 10.84 -12.99 10.75
C PHE A 360 12.14 -13.07 11.54
N PRO A 361 12.12 -13.64 12.76
CA PRO A 361 13.27 -13.63 13.66
C PRO A 361 14.53 -14.29 13.09
N ALA A 362 14.41 -15.11 12.05
CA ALA A 362 15.54 -15.80 11.43
C ALA A 362 16.24 -15.01 10.31
N VAL A 363 15.61 -13.97 9.73
CA VAL A 363 16.16 -13.24 8.56
C VAL A 363 17.35 -12.41 8.98
N ASP A 364 18.57 -12.75 8.61
CA ASP A 364 19.76 -12.00 9.06
C ASP A 364 20.05 -10.74 8.22
N GLN A 365 19.63 -10.70 6.96
CA GLN A 365 19.85 -9.55 6.07
C GLN A 365 18.71 -9.34 5.07
N VAL A 366 18.59 -8.11 4.58
CA VAL A 366 17.63 -7.73 3.53
C VAL A 366 18.37 -7.21 2.30
N LEU A 367 18.00 -7.70 1.12
CA LEU A 367 18.51 -7.21 -0.16
C LEU A 367 17.43 -6.39 -0.84
N GLN A 368 17.77 -5.20 -1.33
CA GLN A 368 16.89 -4.35 -2.13
C GLN A 368 17.40 -4.35 -3.57
N VAL A 369 16.67 -4.98 -4.49
CA VAL A 369 17.04 -4.97 -5.92
C VAL A 369 16.36 -3.85 -6.68
N GLY A 370 17.19 -3.07 -7.36
CA GLY A 370 16.79 -1.83 -8.02
C GLY A 370 16.38 -0.75 -7.04
N SER A 371 16.03 0.42 -7.56
CA SER A 371 15.56 1.59 -6.82
C SER A 371 14.72 1.25 -5.58
N PRO A 372 14.95 1.88 -4.41
CA PRO A 372 14.06 1.72 -3.27
C PRO A 372 12.67 2.31 -3.51
N LYS A 373 12.51 3.19 -4.52
CA LYS A 373 11.32 3.98 -4.87
C LYS A 373 10.77 4.91 -3.77
N GLY A 374 11.13 4.70 -2.52
CA GLY A 374 10.84 5.59 -1.40
C GLY A 374 11.62 5.20 -0.15
N VAL A 375 11.85 6.17 0.71
CA VAL A 375 12.59 6.08 1.97
C VAL A 375 11.83 5.26 3.00
N ALA A 376 10.53 5.53 3.19
CA ALA A 376 9.66 4.79 4.10
C ALA A 376 9.70 3.29 3.82
N ARG A 377 9.64 2.91 2.54
CA ARG A 377 9.70 1.50 2.12
C ARG A 377 11.04 0.88 2.45
N LEU A 378 12.15 1.56 2.15
CA LEU A 378 13.48 1.02 2.46
C LEU A 378 13.61 0.77 3.97
N LEU A 379 13.10 1.68 4.81
CA LEU A 379 13.06 1.52 6.26
C LEU A 379 12.14 0.38 6.73
N GLN A 380 10.96 0.23 6.11
CA GLN A 380 10.06 -0.90 6.40
C GLN A 380 10.71 -2.24 6.07
N ARG A 381 11.36 -2.35 4.89
CA ARG A 381 12.10 -3.53 4.45
C ARG A 381 13.28 -3.82 5.36
N ALA A 382 14.05 -2.79 5.71
CA ALA A 382 15.15 -2.89 6.65
C ALA A 382 14.74 -3.48 7.99
N GLY A 383 13.55 -3.10 8.48
CA GLY A 383 12.99 -3.63 9.73
C GLY A 383 12.60 -5.11 9.68
N ARG A 384 12.79 -5.81 8.54
CA ARG A 384 12.63 -7.27 8.42
C ARG A 384 13.92 -8.04 8.68
N ALA A 385 15.08 -7.39 8.63
CA ALA A 385 16.32 -7.99 9.07
C ALA A 385 16.36 -8.06 10.60
N LYS A 386 16.67 -9.25 11.10
CA LYS A 386 16.96 -9.62 12.48
C LYS A 386 18.13 -8.80 12.96
N HIS A 387 17.94 -8.22 14.13
CA HIS A 387 19.06 -7.74 14.92
C HIS A 387 18.87 -8.19 16.36
N ARG A 388 19.93 -8.80 16.92
CA ARG A 388 20.00 -8.99 18.36
C ARG A 388 19.96 -7.62 19.04
N PRO A 389 19.49 -7.50 20.30
CA PRO A 389 19.57 -6.25 21.05
C PRO A 389 20.99 -5.68 20.99
N GLY A 390 21.18 -4.53 20.32
CA GLY A 390 22.49 -3.88 20.12
C GLY A 390 23.07 -3.94 18.70
N GLU A 391 22.51 -4.74 17.79
CA GLU A 391 22.94 -4.82 16.38
C GLU A 391 22.09 -3.92 15.46
N ALA A 392 22.69 -3.45 14.36
CA ALA A 392 22.12 -2.50 13.41
C ALA A 392 21.49 -3.18 12.20
N GLY A 393 20.31 -2.72 11.77
CA GLY A 393 19.67 -3.00 10.48
C GLY A 393 20.68 -3.24 9.36
N HIS A 394 20.78 -4.40 8.70
CA HIS A 394 21.62 -4.52 7.50
C HIS A 394 20.78 -4.65 6.23
N VAL A 395 20.93 -3.67 5.35
CA VAL A 395 20.33 -3.70 4.02
C VAL A 395 21.41 -3.58 2.97
N LEU A 396 21.41 -4.55 2.05
CA LEU A 396 22.23 -4.55 0.88
C LEU A 396 21.46 -3.98 -0.31
N CYS A 397 21.85 -2.79 -0.73
CA CYS A 397 21.35 -2.05 -1.88
C CYS A 397 21.99 -2.59 -3.17
N VAL A 398 21.18 -3.19 -4.04
CA VAL A 398 21.62 -3.84 -5.28
C VAL A 398 21.15 -2.97 -6.45
N PRO A 399 21.98 -2.06 -7.00
CA PRO A 399 21.59 -1.26 -8.15
C PRO A 399 21.50 -2.15 -9.40
N SER A 400 20.55 -1.82 -10.26
CA SER A 400 20.32 -2.45 -11.56
C SER A 400 20.92 -1.65 -12.71
N HIS A 401 21.12 -0.35 -12.53
CA HIS A 401 21.79 0.55 -13.48
C HIS A 401 22.42 1.76 -12.76
N ALA A 402 23.29 2.51 -13.44
CA ALA A 402 24.17 3.51 -12.82
C ALA A 402 23.44 4.61 -12.04
N LEU A 403 22.34 5.14 -12.57
CA LEU A 403 21.60 6.19 -11.88
C LEU A 403 20.95 5.74 -10.56
N GLU A 404 20.72 4.44 -10.34
CA GLU A 404 20.20 3.96 -9.04
C GLU A 404 21.24 4.07 -7.91
N LEU A 405 22.54 4.22 -8.22
CA LEU A 405 23.55 4.58 -7.22
C LEU A 405 23.25 5.96 -6.59
N VAL A 406 22.79 6.92 -7.40
CA VAL A 406 22.36 8.24 -6.92
C VAL A 406 21.14 8.10 -6.02
N GLU A 407 20.19 7.23 -6.39
CA GLU A 407 18.99 7.00 -5.60
C GLU A 407 19.29 6.38 -4.24
N TYR A 408 20.26 5.47 -4.14
CA TYR A 408 20.70 4.93 -2.85
C TYR A 408 21.46 5.95 -2.01
N ALA A 409 22.30 6.79 -2.62
CA ALA A 409 22.93 7.91 -1.92
C ALA A 409 21.86 8.89 -1.38
N ALA A 410 20.87 9.22 -2.19
CA ALA A 410 19.73 10.06 -1.80
C ALA A 410 18.91 9.45 -0.67
N ALA A 411 18.58 8.17 -0.76
CA ALA A 411 17.89 7.47 0.32
C ALA A 411 18.68 7.48 1.63
N ARG A 412 20.01 7.30 1.56
CA ARG A 412 20.90 7.39 2.73
C ARG A 412 20.88 8.79 3.36
N ARG A 413 20.98 9.86 2.56
CA ARG A 413 20.87 11.24 3.05
C ARG A 413 19.50 11.51 3.67
N ALA A 414 18.43 11.08 3.01
CA ALA A 414 17.06 11.26 3.51
C ALA A 414 16.85 10.59 4.88
N ILE A 415 17.33 9.35 5.03
CA ILE A 415 17.27 8.60 6.30
C ILE A 415 18.07 9.30 7.39
N ALA A 416 19.28 9.76 7.08
CA ALA A 416 20.13 10.48 8.04
C ALA A 416 19.48 11.78 8.54
N HIS A 417 18.72 12.47 7.68
CA HIS A 417 17.98 13.69 8.02
C HIS A 417 16.55 13.44 8.53
N GLY A 418 16.09 12.20 8.64
CA GLY A 418 14.73 11.87 9.06
C GLY A 418 13.63 12.30 8.06
N ARG A 419 13.98 12.50 6.78
CA ARG A 419 13.03 12.88 5.73
C ARG A 419 12.34 11.63 5.17
N ILE A 420 11.06 11.45 5.52
CA ILE A 420 10.22 10.32 5.14
C ILE A 420 8.97 10.85 4.44
N GLU A 421 8.44 10.08 3.49
CA GLU A 421 7.25 10.45 2.72
C GLU A 421 6.01 10.74 3.57
N SER A 422 5.28 11.78 3.17
CA SER A 422 3.94 12.05 3.69
C SER A 422 2.88 11.24 2.94
N ARG A 423 1.76 10.92 3.61
CA ARG A 423 0.60 10.27 2.98
C ARG A 423 -0.68 11.04 3.31
N PRO A 424 -1.16 11.92 2.42
CA PRO A 424 -2.37 12.69 2.68
C PRO A 424 -3.63 11.81 2.57
N SER A 425 -4.63 12.07 3.41
CA SER A 425 -5.90 11.33 3.33
C SER A 425 -6.76 11.82 2.16
N PRO A 426 -7.36 10.91 1.35
CA PRO A 426 -8.37 11.29 0.37
C PRO A 426 -9.56 12.00 1.03
N ARG A 427 -10.18 12.92 0.30
CA ARG A 427 -11.35 13.70 0.72
C ARG A 427 -12.54 13.43 -0.19
N LEU A 428 -13.74 13.51 0.37
CA LEU A 428 -15.02 13.46 -0.35
C LEU A 428 -15.16 12.25 -1.29
N SER A 429 -14.69 11.06 -0.92
CA SER A 429 -14.89 9.84 -1.72
C SER A 429 -16.37 9.40 -1.65
N LEU A 430 -17.23 10.02 -2.46
CA LEU A 430 -18.69 9.90 -2.39
C LEU A 430 -19.17 8.47 -2.73
N ASP A 431 -18.46 7.74 -3.57
CA ASP A 431 -18.67 6.29 -3.78
C ASP A 431 -18.57 5.48 -2.49
N VAL A 432 -17.57 5.75 -1.64
CA VAL A 432 -17.41 5.10 -0.34
C VAL A 432 -18.51 5.53 0.62
N LEU A 433 -18.91 6.80 0.61
CA LEU A 433 -20.01 7.31 1.41
C LEU A 433 -21.34 6.65 1.03
N ALA A 434 -21.64 6.56 -0.27
CA ALA A 434 -22.84 5.88 -0.76
C ALA A 434 -22.87 4.41 -0.34
N GLN A 435 -21.72 3.71 -0.45
CA GLN A 435 -21.59 2.35 0.06
C GLN A 435 -21.84 2.26 1.57
N HIS A 436 -21.37 3.23 2.34
CA HIS A 436 -21.58 3.29 3.78
C HIS A 436 -23.05 3.54 4.14
N CYS A 437 -23.76 4.44 3.43
CA CYS A 437 -25.19 4.66 3.64
C CYS A 437 -25.99 3.37 3.43
N ILE A 438 -25.74 2.63 2.33
CA ILE A 438 -26.39 1.33 2.09
C ILE A 438 -26.02 0.32 3.19
N THR A 439 -24.79 0.36 3.70
CA THR A 439 -24.35 -0.48 4.82
C THR A 439 -25.14 -0.19 6.10
N CYS A 440 -25.33 1.09 6.46
CA CYS A 440 -26.13 1.50 7.61
C CYS A 440 -27.61 1.16 7.42
N ALA A 441 -28.16 1.32 6.21
CA ALA A 441 -29.54 0.96 5.91
C ALA A 441 -29.80 -0.55 6.10
N LEU A 442 -28.80 -1.40 5.85
CA LEU A 442 -28.85 -2.84 6.14
C LEU A 442 -28.63 -3.18 7.62
N GLY A 443 -27.90 -2.33 8.34
CA GLY A 443 -27.51 -2.50 9.75
C GLY A 443 -28.59 -2.16 10.77
N GLY A 444 -29.85 -2.02 10.36
CA GLY A 444 -30.98 -1.61 11.22
C GLY A 444 -31.66 -0.32 10.78
N GLY A 445 -31.11 0.38 9.79
CA GLY A 445 -31.62 1.64 9.28
C GLY A 445 -30.85 2.85 9.79
N PHE A 446 -31.03 4.00 9.14
CA PHE A 446 -30.44 5.26 9.60
C PHE A 446 -31.40 6.45 9.40
N ASP A 447 -31.26 7.45 10.26
CA ASP A 447 -31.83 8.78 10.09
C ASP A 447 -30.86 9.66 9.30
N ALA A 448 -31.38 10.48 8.37
CA ALA A 448 -30.55 11.25 7.45
C ALA A 448 -29.72 12.33 8.16
N GLU A 449 -30.32 13.10 9.08
CA GLU A 449 -29.65 14.20 9.75
C GLU A 449 -28.60 13.69 10.75
N ALA A 450 -28.95 12.63 11.51
CA ALA A 450 -28.02 11.99 12.42
C ALA A 450 -26.81 11.39 11.69
N LEU A 451 -27.04 10.70 10.55
CA LEU A 451 -25.93 10.14 9.77
C LEU A 451 -25.09 11.24 9.11
N TYR A 452 -25.70 12.34 8.66
CA TYR A 452 -24.97 13.49 8.11
C TYR A 452 -24.02 14.10 9.14
N ALA A 453 -24.50 14.34 10.37
CA ALA A 453 -23.67 14.85 11.46
C ALA A 453 -22.52 13.88 11.81
N GLU A 454 -22.80 12.58 11.85
CA GLU A 454 -21.80 11.53 12.10
C GLU A 454 -20.70 11.54 11.01
N VAL A 455 -21.10 11.59 9.74
CA VAL A 455 -20.20 11.58 8.57
C VAL A 455 -19.31 12.82 8.55
N ARG A 456 -19.86 14.01 8.82
CA ARG A 456 -19.08 15.27 8.90
C ARG A 456 -18.09 15.29 10.05
N GLY A 457 -18.28 14.44 11.07
CA GLY A 457 -17.30 14.21 12.13
C GLY A 457 -16.02 13.49 11.66
N THR A 458 -15.95 13.05 10.41
CA THR A 458 -14.75 12.42 9.82
C THR A 458 -13.90 13.43 9.04
N ALA A 459 -12.58 13.23 9.00
CA ALA A 459 -11.69 14.10 8.23
C ALA A 459 -11.93 14.00 6.71
N ALA A 460 -12.36 12.85 6.20
CA ALA A 460 -12.68 12.66 4.78
C ALA A 460 -13.90 13.47 4.33
N PHE A 461 -14.87 13.73 5.21
CA PHE A 461 -16.15 14.37 4.86
C PHE A 461 -16.47 15.61 5.71
N ALA A 462 -15.49 16.19 6.42
CA ALA A 462 -15.68 17.42 7.21
C ALA A 462 -16.24 18.59 6.38
N ALA A 463 -15.85 18.67 5.10
CA ALA A 463 -16.28 19.65 4.12
C ALA A 463 -17.50 19.22 3.28
N LEU A 464 -18.19 18.13 3.65
CA LEU A 464 -19.41 17.70 2.95
C LEU A 464 -20.52 18.73 3.16
N ASP A 465 -21.00 19.33 2.07
CA ASP A 465 -22.10 20.29 2.08
C ASP A 465 -23.49 19.61 1.99
N PRO A 466 -24.57 20.30 2.41
CA PRO A 466 -25.93 19.73 2.38
C PRO A 466 -26.43 19.33 0.98
N PRO A 467 -26.21 20.12 -0.11
CA PRO A 467 -26.59 19.70 -1.45
C PRO A 467 -25.93 18.38 -1.90
N THR A 468 -24.63 18.22 -1.63
CA THR A 468 -23.88 17.01 -1.95
C THR A 468 -24.38 15.82 -1.12
N TRP A 469 -24.70 16.04 0.15
CA TRP A 469 -25.32 15.02 1.00
C TRP A 469 -26.68 14.55 0.44
N GLN A 470 -27.53 15.49 0.04
CA GLN A 470 -28.83 15.19 -0.56
C GLN A 470 -28.66 14.39 -1.87
N ALA A 471 -27.70 14.74 -2.71
CA ALA A 471 -27.38 13.99 -3.93
C ALA A 471 -26.96 12.53 -3.62
N VAL A 472 -26.23 12.30 -2.52
CA VAL A 472 -25.89 10.94 -2.08
C VAL A 472 -27.12 10.15 -1.63
N LEU A 473 -28.04 10.78 -0.90
CA LEU A 473 -29.31 10.15 -0.51
C LEU A 473 -30.17 9.80 -1.74
N GLU A 474 -30.33 10.73 -2.67
CA GLU A 474 -31.03 10.49 -3.94
C GLU A 474 -30.38 9.35 -4.74
N PHE A 475 -29.04 9.30 -4.77
CA PHE A 475 -28.32 8.23 -5.43
C PHE A 475 -28.61 6.85 -4.80
N VAL A 476 -28.62 6.72 -3.47
CA VAL A 476 -28.89 5.41 -2.84
C VAL A 476 -30.37 5.00 -2.92
N VAL A 477 -31.29 5.97 -2.98
CA VAL A 477 -32.73 5.70 -3.08
C VAL A 477 -33.15 5.37 -4.51
N GLN A 478 -32.64 6.08 -5.52
CA GLN A 478 -33.12 5.97 -6.90
C GLN A 478 -32.02 5.88 -7.97
N GLY A 479 -30.74 5.90 -7.60
CA GLY A 479 -29.63 5.81 -8.55
C GLY A 479 -29.27 7.13 -9.24
N GLY A 480 -29.82 8.27 -8.79
CA GLY A 480 -29.69 9.57 -9.46
C GLY A 480 -30.82 9.85 -10.43
N ARG A 481 -30.75 10.97 -11.17
CA ARG A 481 -31.85 11.41 -12.05
C ARG A 481 -32.01 10.48 -13.26
N ALA A 482 -30.90 10.11 -13.90
CA ALA A 482 -30.92 9.27 -15.09
C ALA A 482 -31.30 7.80 -14.83
N LEU A 483 -31.08 7.29 -13.61
CA LEU A 483 -31.30 5.87 -13.29
C LEU A 483 -32.59 5.60 -12.52
N ALA A 484 -33.37 6.64 -12.19
CA ALA A 484 -34.58 6.55 -11.37
C ALA A 484 -35.63 5.54 -11.89
N GLN A 485 -35.70 5.34 -13.21
CA GLN A 485 -36.66 4.43 -13.85
C GLN A 485 -36.26 2.95 -13.77
N TYR A 486 -35.04 2.64 -13.33
CA TYR A 486 -34.51 1.27 -13.30
C TYR A 486 -34.51 0.72 -11.86
N PRO A 487 -35.36 -0.27 -11.54
CA PRO A 487 -35.50 -0.78 -10.17
C PRO A 487 -34.22 -1.34 -9.56
N ASP A 488 -33.30 -1.88 -10.38
CA ASP A 488 -32.02 -2.44 -9.92
C ASP A 488 -31.09 -1.39 -9.25
N TYR A 489 -31.30 -0.09 -9.47
CA TYR A 489 -30.52 0.99 -8.85
C TYR A 489 -31.21 1.64 -7.64
N ARG A 490 -32.44 1.23 -7.32
CA ARG A 490 -33.16 1.63 -6.10
C ARG A 490 -32.73 0.76 -4.94
N LYS A 491 -31.73 1.19 -4.17
CA LYS A 491 -31.09 0.32 -3.15
C LYS A 491 -31.72 0.48 -1.78
N VAL A 492 -32.12 1.70 -1.43
CA VAL A 492 -32.60 2.09 -0.10
C VAL A 492 -34.00 2.69 -0.23
N VAL A 493 -34.85 2.45 0.77
CA VAL A 493 -36.21 2.99 0.88
C VAL A 493 -36.27 3.87 2.12
N LEU A 494 -36.91 5.04 2.02
CA LEU A 494 -37.31 5.83 3.17
C LEU A 494 -38.65 5.29 3.68
N ASP A 495 -38.65 4.72 4.87
CA ASP A 495 -39.85 4.17 5.50
C ASP A 495 -40.70 5.28 6.14
N GLU A 496 -41.95 4.98 6.48
CA GLU A 496 -42.91 5.91 7.09
C GLU A 496 -42.44 6.47 8.45
N ASP A 497 -41.56 5.75 9.15
CA ASP A 497 -40.96 6.17 10.42
C ASP A 497 -39.74 7.11 10.23
N GLY A 498 -39.49 7.55 8.99
CA GLY A 498 -38.41 8.48 8.65
C GLY A 498 -37.03 7.82 8.53
N LEU A 499 -36.94 6.50 8.61
CA LEU A 499 -35.68 5.77 8.55
C LEU A 499 -35.40 5.16 7.17
N TYR A 500 -34.16 5.28 6.74
CA TYR A 500 -33.68 4.70 5.48
C TYR A 500 -33.28 3.24 5.70
N ARG A 501 -33.93 2.30 4.99
CA ARG A 501 -33.73 0.83 5.13
C ARG A 501 -33.60 0.10 3.80
N VAL A 502 -33.05 -1.11 3.84
CA VAL A 502 -33.03 -2.04 2.70
C VAL A 502 -33.86 -3.28 3.04
N HIS A 503 -34.99 -3.44 2.36
CA HIS A 503 -35.90 -4.58 2.55
C HIS A 503 -35.60 -5.75 1.62
N ASP A 504 -35.07 -5.48 0.42
CA ASP A 504 -34.81 -6.53 -0.58
C ASP A 504 -33.55 -7.35 -0.23
N ARG A 505 -33.77 -8.66 0.02
CA ARG A 505 -32.72 -9.64 0.32
C ARG A 505 -31.69 -9.79 -0.81
N ARG A 506 -32.08 -9.60 -2.07
CA ARG A 506 -31.19 -9.65 -3.23
C ARG A 506 -30.25 -8.45 -3.24
N ILE A 507 -30.76 -7.26 -2.93
CA ILE A 507 -29.94 -6.05 -2.78
C ILE A 507 -28.99 -6.20 -1.59
N ALA A 508 -29.50 -6.68 -0.45
CA ALA A 508 -28.70 -6.97 0.73
C ALA A 508 -27.53 -7.94 0.43
N LEU A 509 -27.80 -9.02 -0.29
CA LEU A 509 -26.77 -9.99 -0.68
C LEU A 509 -25.74 -9.37 -1.64
N ARG A 510 -26.21 -8.67 -2.69
CA ARG A 510 -25.33 -7.99 -3.66
C ARG A 510 -24.41 -7.00 -2.96
N HIS A 511 -24.96 -6.13 -2.11
CA HIS A 511 -24.19 -5.15 -1.36
C HIS A 511 -23.11 -5.81 -0.49
N ARG A 512 -23.48 -6.82 0.30
CA ARG A 512 -22.52 -7.54 1.17
C ARG A 512 -21.38 -8.23 0.39
N LEU A 513 -21.62 -8.61 -0.87
CA LEU A 513 -20.60 -9.15 -1.76
C LEU A 513 -19.71 -8.07 -2.39
N SER A 514 -20.17 -6.83 -2.46
CA SER A 514 -19.44 -5.69 -3.02
C SER A 514 -18.78 -4.77 -1.99
N ILE A 515 -19.07 -4.92 -0.68
CA ILE A 515 -18.45 -4.10 0.38
C ILE A 515 -16.92 -4.16 0.29
N GLY A 516 -16.31 -2.98 0.26
CA GLY A 516 -14.89 -2.76 0.14
C GLY A 516 -14.55 -1.71 -0.90
N THR A 517 -13.28 -1.31 -0.91
CA THR A 517 -12.74 -0.30 -1.84
C THR A 517 -11.60 -0.85 -2.69
N ILE A 518 -11.17 -2.10 -2.45
CA ILE A 518 -10.11 -2.75 -3.21
C ILE A 518 -10.66 -3.15 -4.58
N THR A 519 -10.08 -2.50 -5.57
CA THR A 519 -10.36 -2.63 -6.98
C THR A 519 -9.23 -3.48 -7.58
N SER A 520 -9.53 -4.72 -8.02
CA SER A 520 -8.55 -5.54 -8.76
C SER A 520 -8.92 -5.59 -10.24
N ASP A 521 -7.89 -5.62 -11.09
CA ASP A 521 -8.01 -6.02 -12.48
C ASP A 521 -8.46 -7.49 -12.56
N GLY A 522 -9.15 -7.85 -13.63
CA GLY A 522 -9.57 -9.23 -13.89
C GLY A 522 -8.38 -10.18 -13.82
N SER A 523 -8.50 -11.24 -13.03
CA SER A 523 -7.46 -12.25 -12.86
C SER A 523 -7.92 -13.59 -13.39
N VAL A 524 -7.03 -14.31 -14.06
CA VAL A 524 -7.24 -15.68 -14.53
C VAL A 524 -6.49 -16.63 -13.60
N ALA A 525 -7.19 -17.63 -13.06
CA ALA A 525 -6.58 -18.65 -12.22
C ALA A 525 -5.65 -19.54 -13.04
N VAL A 526 -4.47 -19.87 -12.52
CA VAL A 526 -3.53 -20.78 -13.20
C VAL A 526 -3.53 -22.14 -12.50
N ARG A 527 -3.82 -23.20 -13.23
CA ARG A 527 -3.95 -24.57 -12.69
C ARG A 527 -3.31 -25.60 -13.60
N PHE A 528 -2.71 -26.64 -13.03
CA PHE A 528 -2.28 -27.79 -13.83
C PHE A 528 -3.47 -28.55 -14.42
N LEU A 529 -3.29 -29.14 -15.61
CA LEU A 529 -4.24 -30.08 -16.22
C LEU A 529 -4.59 -31.25 -15.30
N ARG A 530 -3.57 -31.80 -14.63
CA ARG A 530 -3.68 -32.85 -13.64
C ARG A 530 -2.88 -32.39 -12.42
N GLY A 531 -3.50 -31.62 -11.53
CA GLY A 531 -2.84 -31.12 -10.33
C GLY A 531 -3.49 -29.90 -9.68
N GLY A 532 -2.73 -29.28 -8.77
CA GLY A 532 -3.17 -28.17 -7.93
C GLY A 532 -3.21 -26.80 -8.64
N ARG A 533 -3.71 -25.80 -7.91
CA ARG A 533 -3.67 -24.39 -8.29
C ARG A 533 -2.29 -23.81 -8.02
N LEU A 534 -1.80 -22.98 -8.94
CA LEU A 534 -0.51 -22.27 -8.80
C LEU A 534 -0.70 -20.83 -8.33
N GLY A 535 -1.83 -20.21 -8.68
CA GLY A 535 -2.10 -18.82 -8.34
C GLY A 535 -3.08 -18.16 -9.31
N ALA A 536 -2.88 -16.87 -9.58
CA ALA A 536 -3.61 -16.11 -10.59
C ALA A 536 -2.75 -15.03 -11.26
N VAL A 537 -2.96 -14.84 -12.56
CA VAL A 537 -2.29 -13.82 -13.41
C VAL A 537 -3.31 -12.83 -13.97
N GLU A 538 -2.87 -11.70 -14.52
CA GLU A 538 -3.78 -10.72 -15.13
C GLU A 538 -4.46 -11.29 -16.39
N GLU A 539 -5.75 -11.00 -16.55
CA GLU A 539 -6.56 -11.43 -17.70
C GLU A 539 -5.98 -10.91 -19.02
N GLN A 540 -5.46 -9.67 -19.04
CA GLN A 540 -4.85 -9.09 -20.24
C GLN A 540 -3.62 -9.83 -20.72
N PHE A 541 -2.85 -10.43 -19.80
CA PHE A 541 -1.68 -11.22 -20.16
C PHE A 541 -2.11 -12.53 -20.81
N VAL A 542 -2.99 -13.28 -20.14
CA VAL A 542 -3.47 -14.58 -20.65
C VAL A 542 -4.25 -14.43 -21.94
N GLY A 543 -5.04 -13.35 -22.07
CA GLY A 543 -5.81 -13.07 -23.28
C GLY A 543 -4.96 -12.82 -24.53
N ARG A 544 -3.64 -12.60 -24.40
CA ARG A 544 -2.70 -12.49 -25.53
C ARG A 544 -2.03 -13.81 -25.88
N LEU A 545 -2.08 -14.81 -24.99
CA LEU A 545 -1.46 -16.11 -25.19
C LEU A 545 -2.34 -17.01 -26.06
N ARG A 546 -1.69 -17.78 -26.94
CA ARG A 546 -2.29 -18.86 -27.72
C ARG A 546 -1.99 -20.20 -27.06
N ARG A 547 -2.79 -21.21 -27.41
CA ARG A 547 -2.51 -22.59 -27.01
C ARG A 547 -1.13 -23.00 -27.52
N GLY A 548 -0.31 -23.56 -26.64
CA GLY A 548 1.09 -23.91 -26.91
C GLY A 548 2.10 -22.83 -26.50
N ASP A 549 1.65 -21.60 -26.25
CA ASP A 549 2.54 -20.53 -25.78
C ASP A 549 3.08 -20.85 -24.39
N ARG A 550 4.34 -20.45 -24.16
CA ARG A 550 5.06 -20.70 -22.91
C ARG A 550 5.19 -19.41 -22.11
N PHE A 551 5.04 -19.52 -20.80
CA PHE A 551 5.20 -18.41 -19.87
C PHE A 551 5.76 -18.86 -18.53
N GLN A 552 6.43 -17.95 -17.84
CA GLN A 552 6.94 -18.21 -16.50
C GLN A 552 5.94 -17.78 -15.43
N PHE A 553 5.69 -18.65 -14.46
CA PHE A 553 4.87 -18.34 -13.30
C PHE A 553 5.11 -19.32 -12.16
N ALA A 554 5.12 -18.83 -10.93
CA ALA A 554 5.39 -19.59 -9.72
C ALA A 554 6.73 -20.36 -9.79
N GLY A 555 7.77 -19.70 -10.32
CA GLY A 555 9.11 -20.25 -10.49
C GLY A 555 9.22 -21.39 -11.52
N ARG A 556 8.21 -21.57 -12.38
CA ARG A 556 8.13 -22.68 -13.34
C ARG A 556 7.87 -22.17 -14.76
N LEU A 557 8.45 -22.84 -15.75
CA LEU A 557 8.11 -22.65 -17.15
C LEU A 557 6.86 -23.50 -17.50
N LEU A 558 5.78 -22.82 -17.84
CA LEU A 558 4.46 -23.41 -18.09
C LEU A 558 4.10 -23.26 -19.56
N GLU A 559 3.41 -24.26 -20.10
CA GLU A 559 2.80 -24.20 -21.43
C GLU A 559 1.27 -24.10 -21.29
N LEU A 560 0.66 -23.12 -21.97
CA LEU A 560 -0.79 -22.95 -21.99
C LEU A 560 -1.43 -24.04 -22.84
N VAL A 561 -2.29 -24.87 -22.23
CA VAL A 561 -2.99 -25.92 -22.97
C VAL A 561 -4.40 -25.50 -23.35
N ARG A 562 -5.14 -24.85 -22.46
CA ARG A 562 -6.44 -24.25 -22.75
C ARG A 562 -6.82 -23.18 -21.74
N LEU A 563 -7.70 -22.28 -22.15
CA LEU A 563 -8.34 -21.28 -21.31
C LEU A 563 -9.84 -21.58 -21.26
N GLU A 564 -10.37 -21.79 -20.05
CA GLU A 564 -11.76 -22.16 -19.82
C GLU A 564 -12.20 -21.57 -18.48
N ASP A 565 -13.36 -20.91 -18.40
CA ASP A 565 -13.94 -20.37 -17.16
C ASP A 565 -12.98 -19.53 -16.29
N MET A 566 -12.30 -18.55 -16.91
CA MET A 566 -11.28 -17.72 -16.25
C MET A 566 -10.18 -18.55 -15.57
N THR A 567 -9.91 -19.75 -16.09
CA THR A 567 -8.87 -20.66 -15.66
C THR A 567 -7.96 -21.03 -16.84
N ALA A 568 -6.68 -20.69 -16.72
CA ALA A 568 -5.62 -21.14 -17.61
C ALA A 568 -5.13 -22.52 -17.14
N TYR A 569 -5.43 -23.55 -17.92
CA TYR A 569 -4.93 -24.90 -17.71
C TYR A 569 -3.57 -25.07 -18.37
N VAL A 570 -2.58 -25.47 -17.57
CA VAL A 570 -1.17 -25.54 -17.96
C VAL A 570 -0.55 -26.91 -17.73
N ARG A 571 0.59 -27.14 -18.39
CA ARG A 571 1.53 -28.24 -18.11
C ARG A 571 2.95 -27.70 -17.98
N LEU A 572 3.86 -28.47 -17.40
CA LEU A 572 5.29 -28.13 -17.40
C LEU A 572 5.85 -28.20 -18.82
N ALA A 573 6.58 -27.17 -19.23
CA ALA A 573 7.27 -27.15 -20.52
C ALA A 573 8.61 -27.92 -20.42
N LYS A 574 9.02 -28.57 -21.51
CA LYS A 574 10.27 -29.36 -21.58
C LYS A 574 11.53 -28.53 -21.95
N GLY A 575 11.43 -27.21 -21.99
CA GLY A 575 12.53 -26.29 -22.36
C GLY A 575 12.04 -25.05 -23.14
N GLY A 576 12.97 -24.22 -23.62
CA GLY A 576 12.70 -22.97 -24.35
C GLY A 576 12.50 -21.75 -23.44
N ASP A 577 12.30 -20.59 -24.05
CA ASP A 577 12.01 -19.34 -23.32
C ASP A 577 10.50 -19.11 -23.20
N GLY A 578 10.08 -18.39 -22.16
CA GLY A 578 8.69 -18.10 -21.88
C GLY A 578 8.50 -16.67 -21.40
N SER A 579 7.48 -16.00 -21.94
CA SER A 579 7.16 -14.64 -21.52
C SER A 579 6.84 -14.61 -20.02
N VAL A 580 7.33 -13.59 -19.32
CA VAL A 580 6.94 -13.36 -17.92
C VAL A 580 5.71 -12.45 -17.92
N PRO A 581 4.64 -12.76 -17.17
CA PRO A 581 3.50 -11.87 -17.05
C PRO A 581 3.97 -10.47 -16.63
N LYS A 582 3.61 -9.45 -17.41
CA LYS A 582 3.88 -8.05 -17.06
C LYS A 582 2.61 -7.48 -16.45
N TRP A 583 2.66 -7.22 -15.14
CA TRP A 583 1.57 -6.58 -14.42
C TRP A 583 1.64 -5.06 -14.62
N MET A 584 0.57 -4.46 -15.15
CA MET A 584 0.56 -3.01 -15.43
C MET A 584 0.64 -2.17 -14.16
N GLY A 585 0.11 -2.66 -13.03
CA GLY A 585 0.16 -1.98 -11.73
C GLY A 585 1.50 -2.04 -10.99
N GLY A 586 2.55 -2.61 -11.59
CA GLY A 586 3.83 -2.86 -10.90
C GLY A 586 4.87 -1.73 -10.97
N ARG A 587 4.71 -0.72 -11.82
CA ARG A 587 5.71 0.36 -11.97
C ARG A 587 5.40 1.49 -11.00
N MET A 588 6.07 1.48 -9.86
CA MET A 588 5.97 2.57 -8.89
C MET A 588 6.93 3.71 -9.24
N PRO A 589 6.47 4.97 -9.28
CA PRO A 589 7.37 6.12 -9.44
C PRO A 589 8.23 6.33 -8.19
N LEU A 590 9.29 7.14 -8.32
CA LEU A 590 9.96 7.71 -7.14
C LEU A 590 8.98 8.55 -6.31
N SER A 591 9.09 8.48 -4.99
CA SER A 591 8.41 9.42 -4.10
C SER A 591 8.94 10.85 -4.31
N SER A 592 8.11 11.86 -4.01
CA SER A 592 8.48 13.26 -4.11
C SER A 592 9.72 13.59 -3.27
N GLU A 593 9.77 13.04 -2.07
CA GLU A 593 10.86 13.22 -1.12
C GLU A 593 12.15 12.61 -1.67
N LEU A 594 12.11 11.37 -2.18
CA LEU A 594 13.28 10.75 -2.77
C LEU A 594 13.73 11.46 -4.06
N GLY A 595 12.79 11.92 -4.90
CA GLY A 595 13.09 12.69 -6.12
C GLY A 595 13.86 13.98 -5.83
N ARG A 596 13.40 14.77 -4.85
CA ARG A 596 14.09 15.99 -4.40
C ARG A 596 15.47 15.71 -3.81
N GLU A 597 15.61 14.61 -3.04
CA GLU A 597 16.91 14.21 -2.50
C GLU A 597 17.87 13.75 -3.60
N VAL A 598 17.38 13.05 -4.63
CA VAL A 598 18.17 12.69 -5.82
C VAL A 598 18.69 13.94 -6.51
N GLU A 599 17.85 14.94 -6.73
CA GLU A 599 18.26 16.22 -7.30
C GLU A 599 19.32 16.94 -6.44
N ALA A 600 19.13 16.96 -5.12
CA ALA A 600 20.11 17.53 -4.19
C ALA A 600 21.46 16.77 -4.22
N VAL A 601 21.44 15.45 -4.41
CA VAL A 601 22.65 14.64 -4.57
C VAL A 601 23.37 14.96 -5.89
N PHE A 602 22.65 15.20 -6.98
CA PHE A 602 23.26 15.67 -8.23
C PHE A 602 23.92 17.04 -8.06
N ALA A 603 23.30 17.96 -7.33
CA ALA A 603 23.85 19.29 -7.07
C ALA A 603 25.15 19.22 -6.24
N ASP A 604 25.20 18.35 -5.24
CA ASP A 604 26.36 18.19 -4.36
C ASP A 604 26.82 16.72 -4.20
N PRO A 605 27.56 16.19 -5.18
CA PRO A 605 28.00 14.80 -5.13
C PRO A 605 29.30 14.66 -4.31
N ARG A 606 29.19 14.52 -2.98
CA ARG A 606 30.34 14.41 -2.07
C ARG A 606 30.21 13.29 -1.05
N GLY A 607 31.27 12.48 -0.92
CA GLY A 607 31.53 11.68 0.28
C GLY A 607 30.95 10.26 0.30
N GLU A 608 29.85 9.97 -0.42
CA GLU A 608 29.29 8.62 -0.46
C GLU A 608 30.05 7.66 -1.39
N ALA A 609 30.03 6.36 -1.09
CA ALA A 609 30.70 5.34 -1.89
C ALA A 609 30.08 5.21 -3.29
N GLU A 610 28.75 5.34 -3.34
CA GLU A 610 27.93 5.34 -4.55
C GLU A 610 28.36 6.44 -5.53
N LEU A 611 28.64 7.64 -5.03
CA LEU A 611 29.02 8.78 -5.86
C LEU A 611 30.48 8.71 -6.31
N ARG A 612 31.37 8.10 -5.52
CA ARG A 612 32.72 7.77 -5.97
C ARG A 612 32.69 6.80 -7.16
N ALA A 613 31.85 5.77 -7.10
CA ALA A 613 31.68 4.83 -8.21
C ALA A 613 31.07 5.50 -9.45
N LEU A 614 30.20 6.52 -9.27
CA LEU A 614 29.55 7.24 -10.36
C LEU A 614 30.36 8.44 -10.89
N ALA A 615 31.47 8.80 -10.26
CA ALA A 615 32.24 10.01 -10.58
C ALA A 615 32.59 10.16 -12.08
N PRO A 616 32.99 9.09 -12.82
CA PRO A 616 33.23 9.20 -14.26
C PRO A 616 31.99 9.61 -15.06
N LEU A 617 30.82 9.05 -14.72
CA LEU A 617 29.56 9.35 -15.41
C LEU A 617 29.09 10.79 -15.11
N LEU A 618 29.23 11.24 -13.87
CA LEU A 618 28.94 12.63 -13.46
C LEU A 618 29.90 13.62 -14.13
N GLY A 619 31.18 13.26 -14.26
CA GLY A 619 32.17 14.04 -15.00
C GLY A 619 31.81 14.17 -16.48
N LEU A 620 31.40 13.08 -17.12
CA LEU A 620 30.94 13.10 -18.51
C LEU A 620 29.68 13.98 -18.70
N GLN A 621 28.72 13.90 -17.77
CA GLN A 621 27.54 14.76 -17.78
C GLN A 621 27.92 16.25 -17.72
N ARG A 622 28.83 16.64 -16.82
CA ARG A 622 29.35 18.02 -16.73
C ARG A 622 30.16 18.47 -17.93
N ALA A 623 30.84 17.56 -18.62
CA ALA A 623 31.62 17.88 -19.81
C ALA A 623 30.73 18.15 -21.03
N LEU A 624 29.59 17.47 -21.13
CA LEU A 624 28.66 17.60 -22.25
C LEU A 624 27.58 18.67 -22.02
N SER A 625 27.17 18.87 -20.77
CA SER A 625 26.03 19.68 -20.34
C SER A 625 26.27 20.17 -18.91
N ASP A 626 25.27 20.12 -18.04
CA ASP A 626 25.36 20.48 -16.62
C ASP A 626 24.72 19.39 -15.73
N LEU A 627 24.88 19.50 -14.41
CA LEU A 627 24.13 18.70 -13.44
C LEU A 627 22.87 19.44 -12.99
N PRO A 628 21.75 18.71 -12.79
CA PRO A 628 20.55 19.30 -12.22
C PRO A 628 20.77 19.71 -10.76
N ALA A 629 20.03 20.73 -10.31
CA ALA A 629 20.08 21.22 -8.94
C ALA A 629 18.73 21.83 -8.54
N PRO A 630 18.38 21.91 -7.24
CA PRO A 630 17.08 22.41 -6.81
C PRO A 630 16.75 23.84 -7.30
N GLN A 631 17.76 24.68 -7.50
CA GLN A 631 17.60 26.06 -7.99
C GLN A 631 17.72 26.18 -9.53
N ARG A 632 18.09 25.11 -10.23
CA ARG A 632 18.40 25.10 -11.66
C ARG A 632 17.58 24.04 -12.39
N LEU A 633 16.72 24.48 -13.29
CA LEU A 633 16.03 23.57 -14.22
C LEU A 633 16.96 23.27 -15.40
N LEU A 634 17.49 22.05 -15.45
CA LEU A 634 18.28 21.57 -16.58
C LEU A 634 17.37 21.19 -17.74
N ALA A 635 17.69 21.68 -18.93
CA ALA A 635 17.11 21.25 -20.19
C ALA A 635 18.19 21.01 -21.25
N GLU A 636 18.02 19.99 -22.07
CA GLU A 636 18.97 19.63 -23.13
C GLU A 636 18.26 19.48 -24.47
N ARG A 637 18.76 20.18 -25.49
CA ARG A 637 18.33 20.05 -26.88
C ARG A 637 19.36 19.25 -27.65
N VAL A 638 19.01 18.03 -28.05
CA VAL A 638 19.92 17.12 -28.76
C VAL A 638 19.37 16.81 -30.13
N ARG A 639 20.20 16.90 -31.16
CA ARG A 639 19.90 16.35 -32.48
C ARG A 639 20.58 15.00 -32.63
N ALA A 640 19.77 13.94 -32.69
CA ALA A 640 20.22 12.58 -32.92
C ALA A 640 19.89 12.15 -34.37
N ARG A 641 20.20 10.89 -34.72
CA ARG A 641 19.93 10.36 -36.07
C ARG A 641 18.43 10.22 -36.36
N ASP A 642 17.65 10.03 -35.32
CA ASP A 642 16.20 9.84 -35.33
C ASP A 642 15.40 11.14 -35.15
N GLY A 643 16.08 12.29 -35.01
CA GLY A 643 15.45 13.61 -35.01
C GLY A 643 15.96 14.53 -33.90
N GLN A 644 15.22 15.62 -33.70
CA GLN A 644 15.41 16.54 -32.60
C GLN A 644 14.73 16.02 -31.33
N HIS A 645 15.39 16.18 -30.18
CA HIS A 645 14.87 15.83 -28.87
C HIS A 645 15.11 16.97 -27.88
N LEU A 646 14.10 17.30 -27.10
CA LEU A 646 14.17 18.18 -25.94
C LEU A 646 14.00 17.36 -24.67
N PHE A 647 15.02 17.33 -23.83
CA PHE A 647 15.00 16.70 -22.51
C PHE A 647 14.83 17.78 -21.44
N VAL A 648 13.99 17.53 -20.44
CA VAL A 648 13.77 18.45 -19.30
C VAL A 648 13.77 17.63 -18.01
N TYR A 649 14.44 18.12 -16.96
CA TYR A 649 14.67 17.37 -15.72
C TYR A 649 14.11 18.07 -14.46
N PRO A 650 12.80 18.00 -14.19
CA PRO A 650 12.19 18.62 -13.00
C PRO A 650 12.27 17.78 -11.72
N PHE A 651 12.59 16.47 -11.79
CA PHE A 651 12.61 15.55 -10.64
C PHE A 651 11.27 15.44 -9.87
N ALA A 652 10.15 15.68 -10.56
CA ALA A 652 8.81 15.62 -9.99
C ALA A 652 8.15 14.23 -10.04
N GLY A 653 8.85 13.22 -10.57
CA GLY A 653 8.37 11.86 -10.71
C GLY A 653 7.60 11.59 -12.01
N ARG A 654 7.58 10.33 -12.43
CA ARG A 654 7.13 9.91 -13.77
C ARG A 654 5.73 10.42 -14.17
N GLN A 655 4.74 10.34 -13.28
CA GLN A 655 3.35 10.72 -13.60
C GLN A 655 3.25 12.23 -13.90
N VAL A 656 3.87 13.06 -13.07
CA VAL A 656 3.96 14.51 -13.29
C VAL A 656 4.69 14.81 -14.60
N HIS A 657 5.78 14.11 -14.88
CA HIS A 657 6.55 14.28 -16.12
C HIS A 657 5.76 13.92 -17.38
N GLU A 658 4.92 12.87 -17.35
CA GLU A 658 4.01 12.54 -18.46
C GLU A 658 2.98 13.66 -18.68
N GLY A 659 2.44 14.24 -17.60
CA GLY A 659 1.54 15.40 -17.66
C GLY A 659 2.22 16.66 -18.22
N LEU A 660 3.44 16.98 -17.76
CA LEU A 660 4.24 18.09 -18.29
C LEU A 660 4.55 17.90 -19.76
N ALA A 661 4.94 16.69 -20.17
CA ALA A 661 5.24 16.40 -21.57
C ALA A 661 4.01 16.61 -22.47
N ALA A 662 2.84 16.11 -22.08
CA ALA A 662 1.60 16.32 -22.83
C ALA A 662 1.22 17.80 -22.92
N LEU A 663 1.34 18.54 -21.82
CA LEU A 663 1.07 19.97 -21.74
C LEU A 663 2.01 20.78 -22.67
N LEU A 664 3.32 20.54 -22.58
CA LEU A 664 4.31 21.25 -23.39
C LEU A 664 4.18 20.88 -24.87
N ALA A 665 3.86 19.63 -25.19
CA ALA A 665 3.58 19.21 -26.57
C ALA A 665 2.39 19.96 -27.18
N LEU A 666 1.30 20.11 -26.43
CA LEU A 666 0.14 20.91 -26.89
C LEU A 666 0.54 22.37 -27.12
N ARG A 667 1.19 23.00 -26.14
CA ARG A 667 1.59 24.41 -26.22
C ARG A 667 2.58 24.66 -27.35
N TRP A 668 3.54 23.77 -27.54
CA TRP A 668 4.50 23.87 -28.64
C TRP A 668 3.81 23.66 -29.99
N GLY A 669 2.87 22.71 -30.07
CA GLY A 669 2.03 22.46 -31.24
C GLY A 669 1.16 23.65 -31.67
N ARG A 670 0.73 24.49 -30.72
CA ARG A 670 0.02 25.76 -31.01
C ARG A 670 0.94 26.80 -31.64
N ARG A 671 2.22 26.82 -31.30
CA ARG A 671 3.22 27.73 -31.90
C ARG A 671 3.65 27.28 -33.29
N GLN A 672 3.85 25.98 -33.46
CA GLN A 672 4.14 25.36 -34.75
C GLN A 672 3.44 24.02 -34.83
N ARG A 673 2.53 23.85 -35.80
CA ARG A 673 1.85 22.58 -36.04
C ARG A 673 2.88 21.48 -36.23
N ASN A 674 2.84 20.48 -35.36
CA ASN A 674 3.78 19.37 -35.35
C ASN A 674 3.15 18.18 -34.64
N THR A 675 3.70 16.99 -34.87
CA THR A 675 3.35 15.79 -34.09
C THR A 675 4.46 15.56 -33.07
N PHE A 676 4.11 15.50 -31.79
CA PHE A 676 5.10 15.26 -30.73
C PHE A 676 4.96 13.83 -30.21
N SER A 677 6.09 13.14 -30.13
CA SER A 677 6.23 11.94 -29.31
C SER A 677 6.89 12.31 -27.99
N PHE A 678 6.51 11.63 -26.92
CA PHE A 678 7.10 11.86 -25.62
C PHE A 678 7.30 10.59 -24.82
N ALA A 679 8.25 10.64 -23.90
CA ALA A 679 8.45 9.62 -22.88
C ALA A 679 8.93 10.27 -21.58
N ALA A 680 8.70 9.60 -20.46
CA ALA A 680 9.08 10.07 -19.15
C ALA A 680 9.65 8.95 -18.28
N ASN A 681 10.57 9.33 -17.41
CA ASN A 681 11.06 8.50 -16.32
C ASN A 681 10.94 9.27 -14.99
N ASP A 682 11.56 8.77 -13.93
CA ASP A 682 11.45 9.38 -12.62
C ASP A 682 12.21 10.71 -12.46
N TYR A 683 13.15 11.04 -13.36
CA TYR A 683 13.97 12.25 -13.30
C TYR A 683 13.50 13.37 -14.24
N GLY A 684 12.91 13.00 -15.38
CA GLY A 684 12.46 13.98 -16.37
C GLY A 684 11.59 13.39 -17.48
N PHE A 685 11.45 14.17 -18.55
CA PHE A 685 10.76 13.77 -19.78
C PHE A 685 11.53 14.21 -21.03
N VAL A 686 11.22 13.57 -22.15
CA VAL A 686 11.68 13.92 -23.49
C VAL A 686 10.50 14.24 -24.40
N LEU A 687 10.62 15.33 -25.16
CA LEU A 687 9.73 15.69 -26.27
C LEU A 687 10.50 15.58 -27.57
N SER A 688 9.94 14.88 -28.55
CA SER A 688 10.54 14.73 -29.87
C SER A 688 9.51 15.13 -30.92
N PRO A 689 9.65 16.31 -31.55
CA PRO A 689 8.80 16.67 -32.67
C PRO A 689 9.11 15.78 -33.89
N ALA A 690 8.10 15.52 -34.72
CA ALA A 690 8.24 14.74 -35.95
C ALA A 690 9.06 15.50 -37.01
N GLU A 691 8.86 16.81 -37.08
CA GLU A 691 9.68 17.72 -37.88
C GLU A 691 10.46 18.67 -36.96
N ASP A 692 11.67 19.05 -37.33
CA ASP A 692 12.45 19.95 -36.47
C ASP A 692 11.71 21.27 -36.23
N ALA A 693 11.74 21.72 -34.98
CA ALA A 693 11.05 22.92 -34.54
C ALA A 693 11.99 23.76 -33.67
N PRO A 694 11.99 25.10 -33.81
CA PRO A 694 12.82 25.96 -33.00
C PRO A 694 12.39 25.84 -31.53
N ILE A 695 13.38 25.73 -30.65
CA ILE A 695 13.22 25.79 -29.20
C ILE A 695 14.43 26.50 -28.62
N ASP A 696 14.19 27.62 -27.96
CA ASP A 696 15.16 28.41 -27.22
C ASP A 696 14.70 28.56 -25.76
N ALA A 697 15.49 29.27 -24.95
CA ALA A 697 15.19 29.45 -23.54
C ALA A 697 13.90 30.27 -23.31
N ALA A 698 13.58 31.23 -24.19
CA ALA A 698 12.41 32.08 -24.06
C ALA A 698 11.13 31.29 -24.35
N LEU A 699 11.10 30.52 -25.44
CA LEU A 699 9.99 29.64 -25.76
C LEU A 699 9.84 28.57 -24.67
N LEU A 700 10.93 27.93 -24.22
CA LEU A 700 10.83 26.92 -23.17
C LEU A 700 10.26 27.48 -21.85
N ARG A 701 10.64 28.70 -21.45
CA ARG A 701 10.04 29.42 -20.31
C ARG A 701 8.54 29.62 -20.49
N GLU A 702 8.12 30.02 -21.68
CA GLU A 702 6.71 30.22 -21.99
C GLU A 702 5.93 28.88 -21.90
N LEU A 703 6.46 27.82 -22.50
CA LEU A 703 5.83 26.49 -22.49
C LEU A 703 5.68 25.93 -21.06
N LEU A 704 6.60 26.29 -20.14
CA LEU A 704 6.60 25.92 -18.72
C LEU A 704 5.77 26.87 -17.82
N SER A 705 5.08 27.87 -18.39
CA SER A 705 4.28 28.81 -17.60
C SER A 705 3.14 28.12 -16.82
N PRO A 706 2.88 28.47 -15.55
CA PRO A 706 1.73 27.94 -14.82
C PRO A 706 0.38 28.50 -15.32
N ALA A 707 0.40 29.56 -16.14
CA ALA A 707 -0.82 30.16 -16.69
C ALA A 707 -1.62 29.16 -17.55
N GLN A 708 -2.95 29.24 -17.51
CA GLN A 708 -3.88 28.43 -18.31
C GLN A 708 -3.74 26.90 -18.16
N LEU A 709 -3.08 26.41 -17.10
CA LEU A 709 -2.83 24.98 -16.87
C LEU A 709 -4.09 24.10 -17.00
N PHE A 710 -5.19 24.51 -16.36
CA PHE A 710 -6.41 23.70 -16.32
C PHE A 710 -7.05 23.55 -17.71
N GLU A 711 -7.16 24.64 -18.46
CA GLU A 711 -7.72 24.63 -19.82
C GLU A 711 -6.85 23.80 -20.76
N ASP A 712 -5.52 23.97 -20.68
CA ASP A 712 -4.59 23.23 -21.55
C ASP A 712 -4.57 21.73 -21.26
N LEU A 713 -4.72 21.30 -19.99
CA LEU A 713 -4.81 19.88 -19.66
C LEU A 713 -6.11 19.25 -20.15
N ARG A 714 -7.21 20.02 -20.14
CA ARG A 714 -8.50 19.58 -20.65
C ARG A 714 -8.48 19.33 -22.16
N GLU A 715 -7.64 20.08 -22.88
CA GLU A 715 -7.45 19.94 -24.33
C GLU A 715 -6.35 18.93 -24.71
N SER A 716 -5.23 18.90 -23.99
CA SER A 716 -4.06 18.05 -24.31
C SER A 716 -4.28 16.57 -24.02
N LEU A 717 -5.17 16.25 -23.07
CA LEU A 717 -5.45 14.89 -22.64
C LEU A 717 -6.89 14.54 -22.96
N ASN A 718 -7.13 13.29 -23.35
CA ASN A 718 -8.48 12.75 -23.43
C ASN A 718 -9.00 12.49 -22.00
N LEU A 719 -9.24 13.56 -21.24
CA LEU A 719 -9.76 13.51 -19.87
C LEU A 719 -11.04 12.68 -19.80
N GLY A 720 -11.86 12.70 -20.85
CA GLY A 720 -13.03 11.84 -20.99
C GLY A 720 -12.69 10.36 -20.86
N GLU A 721 -11.65 9.87 -21.56
CA GLU A 721 -11.24 8.46 -21.48
C GLU A 721 -10.60 8.09 -20.13
N LEU A 722 -9.81 8.99 -19.52
CA LEU A 722 -9.25 8.77 -18.18
C LEU A 722 -10.35 8.76 -17.11
N ALA A 723 -11.27 9.72 -17.16
CA ALA A 723 -12.44 9.80 -16.28
C ALA A 723 -13.34 8.58 -16.46
N ARG A 724 -13.57 8.13 -17.69
CA ARG A 724 -14.29 6.91 -18.00
C ARG A 724 -13.63 5.66 -17.39
N ARG A 725 -12.30 5.58 -17.43
CA ARG A 725 -11.54 4.50 -16.79
C ARG A 725 -11.63 4.56 -15.26
N GLN A 726 -11.53 5.75 -14.67
CA GLN A 726 -11.65 5.97 -13.22
C GLN A 726 -13.06 5.69 -12.72
N PHE A 727 -14.08 6.09 -13.48
CA PHE A 727 -15.49 5.88 -13.18
C PHE A 727 -15.82 4.40 -12.98
N ARG A 728 -15.14 3.48 -13.65
CA ARG A 728 -15.30 2.04 -13.43
C ARG A 728 -15.02 1.60 -12.00
N GLU A 729 -14.00 2.18 -11.37
CA GLU A 729 -13.67 1.87 -9.98
C GLU A 729 -14.75 2.42 -9.04
N ILE A 730 -15.10 3.68 -9.26
CA ILE A 730 -16.15 4.41 -8.53
C ILE A 730 -17.50 3.70 -8.65
N ALA A 731 -17.90 3.28 -9.85
CA ALA A 731 -19.14 2.56 -10.11
C ALA A 731 -19.18 1.19 -9.41
N ARG A 732 -18.03 0.51 -9.27
CA ARG A 732 -17.96 -0.73 -8.49
C ARG A 732 -18.11 -0.44 -6.99
N VAL A 733 -17.38 0.54 -6.45
CA VAL A 733 -17.41 0.90 -5.02
C VAL A 733 -18.79 1.42 -4.61
N ALA A 734 -19.42 2.26 -5.44
CA ALA A 734 -20.78 2.77 -5.24
C ALA A 734 -21.88 1.71 -5.46
N GLY A 735 -21.52 0.50 -5.93
CA GLY A 735 -22.45 -0.60 -6.16
C GLY A 735 -23.37 -0.43 -7.38
N LEU A 736 -22.94 0.32 -8.40
CA LEU A 736 -23.63 0.38 -9.71
C LEU A 736 -23.36 -0.88 -10.54
N LEU A 737 -22.19 -1.48 -10.37
CA LEU A 737 -21.83 -2.73 -11.05
C LEU A 737 -22.15 -3.93 -10.15
N PRO A 738 -23.05 -4.84 -10.55
CA PRO A 738 -23.40 -5.98 -9.72
C PRO A 738 -22.22 -6.95 -9.59
N PRO A 739 -21.93 -7.47 -8.38
CA PRO A 739 -20.88 -8.44 -8.19
C PRO A 739 -21.27 -9.81 -8.77
N SER A 740 -20.27 -10.64 -9.08
CA SER A 740 -20.50 -12.04 -9.43
C SER A 740 -21.04 -12.81 -8.23
N LEU A 741 -22.15 -13.53 -8.44
CA LEU A 741 -22.74 -14.38 -7.41
C LEU A 741 -21.92 -15.67 -7.21
N PRO A 742 -21.82 -16.19 -5.97
CA PRO A 742 -21.18 -17.48 -5.71
C PRO A 742 -21.78 -18.60 -6.57
N GLY A 743 -20.92 -19.43 -7.18
CA GLY A 743 -21.34 -20.52 -8.06
C GLY A 743 -21.69 -20.10 -9.49
N ARG A 744 -21.69 -18.80 -9.82
CA ARG A 744 -21.75 -18.31 -11.20
C ARG A 744 -20.36 -17.93 -11.69
N LEU A 745 -20.17 -18.02 -13.01
CA LEU A 745 -18.92 -17.62 -13.66
C LEU A 745 -18.59 -16.15 -13.34
N PRO A 746 -17.34 -15.84 -12.95
CA PRO A 746 -16.88 -14.47 -12.82
C PRO A 746 -17.09 -13.71 -14.14
N ARG A 747 -17.55 -12.46 -14.08
CA ARG A 747 -17.63 -11.62 -15.29
C ARG A 747 -16.22 -11.27 -15.75
N SER A 748 -15.98 -11.31 -17.06
CA SER A 748 -14.69 -10.90 -17.63
C SER A 748 -14.49 -9.39 -17.49
N LEU A 749 -13.23 -8.95 -17.49
CA LEU A 749 -12.90 -7.52 -17.45
C LEU A 749 -13.52 -6.77 -18.64
N ARG A 750 -13.61 -7.40 -19.82
CA ARG A 750 -14.30 -6.82 -20.98
C ARG A 750 -15.78 -6.58 -20.74
N GLN A 751 -16.48 -7.53 -20.12
CA GLN A 751 -17.90 -7.37 -19.78
C GLN A 751 -18.11 -6.25 -18.76
N LEU A 752 -17.24 -6.17 -17.75
CA LEU A 752 -17.27 -5.09 -16.75
C LEU A 752 -16.97 -3.72 -17.37
N GLN A 753 -15.99 -3.66 -18.29
CA GLN A 753 -15.67 -2.45 -19.05
C GLN A 753 -16.85 -1.99 -19.92
N ALA A 754 -17.49 -2.90 -20.64
CA ALA A 754 -18.65 -2.59 -21.45
C ALA A 754 -19.81 -2.06 -20.60
N SER A 755 -20.14 -2.72 -19.48
CA SER A 755 -21.20 -2.25 -18.58
C SER A 755 -20.90 -0.90 -17.94
N SER A 756 -19.66 -0.70 -17.47
CA SER A 756 -19.25 0.58 -16.88
C SER A 756 -19.20 1.71 -17.91
N GLY A 757 -18.73 1.41 -19.13
CA GLY A 757 -18.65 2.38 -20.22
C GLY A 757 -20.04 2.84 -20.67
N LEU A 758 -21.00 1.93 -20.73
CA LEU A 758 -22.40 2.26 -21.00
C LEU A 758 -23.02 3.14 -19.91
N LEU A 759 -22.78 2.81 -18.63
CA LEU A 759 -23.24 3.64 -17.51
C LEU A 759 -22.65 5.05 -17.56
N TYR A 760 -21.35 5.15 -17.84
CA TYR A 760 -20.69 6.44 -18.01
C TYR A 760 -21.33 7.26 -19.13
N ASP A 761 -21.58 6.65 -20.29
CA ASP A 761 -22.17 7.33 -21.45
C ASP A 761 -23.62 7.78 -21.16
N VAL A 762 -24.41 6.96 -20.46
CA VAL A 762 -25.79 7.30 -20.05
C VAL A 762 -25.78 8.46 -19.08
N LEU A 763 -24.99 8.39 -18.01
CA LEU A 763 -24.91 9.49 -17.04
C LEU A 763 -24.40 10.76 -17.70
N SER A 764 -23.34 10.69 -18.50
CA SER A 764 -22.76 11.89 -19.15
C SER A 764 -23.76 12.59 -20.09
N ARG A 765 -24.69 11.85 -20.69
CA ARG A 765 -25.71 12.40 -21.60
C ARG A 765 -26.97 12.89 -20.89
N PHE A 766 -27.44 12.17 -19.87
CA PHE A 766 -28.76 12.38 -19.28
C PHE A 766 -28.71 12.94 -17.85
N ASP A 767 -27.55 12.92 -17.19
CA ASP A 767 -27.30 13.45 -15.84
C ASP A 767 -25.83 13.91 -15.72
N PRO A 768 -25.39 14.93 -16.48
CA PRO A 768 -23.98 15.35 -16.54
C PRO A 768 -23.44 15.88 -15.20
N GLU A 769 -24.33 16.34 -14.32
CA GLU A 769 -24.00 16.80 -12.96
C GLU A 769 -23.96 15.66 -11.94
N HIS A 770 -24.06 14.39 -12.38
CA HIS A 770 -24.09 13.25 -11.48
C HIS A 770 -22.82 13.18 -10.61
N LEU A 771 -23.02 13.06 -9.29
CA LEU A 771 -21.95 13.15 -8.28
C LEU A 771 -20.76 12.20 -8.51
N LEU A 772 -21.00 11.01 -9.05
CA LEU A 772 -19.96 10.03 -9.36
C LEU A 772 -19.14 10.36 -10.62
N LEU A 773 -19.70 11.12 -11.58
CA LEU A 773 -18.93 11.64 -12.72
C LEU A 773 -17.99 12.75 -12.25
N ALA A 774 -18.52 13.71 -11.48
CA ALA A 774 -17.73 14.77 -10.86
C ALA A 774 -16.61 14.19 -9.96
N GLN A 775 -16.91 13.14 -9.20
CA GLN A 775 -15.89 12.42 -8.45
C GLN A 775 -14.84 11.76 -9.35
N ALA A 776 -15.23 11.14 -10.47
CA ALA A 776 -14.30 10.49 -11.39
C ALA A 776 -13.33 11.48 -12.01
N GLU A 777 -13.83 12.63 -12.47
CA GLU A 777 -13.01 13.72 -12.98
C GLU A 777 -12.06 14.25 -11.90
N ARG A 778 -12.59 14.54 -10.70
CA ARG A 778 -11.77 15.01 -9.57
C ARG A 778 -10.69 14.01 -9.19
N GLU A 779 -10.98 12.71 -9.15
CA GLU A 779 -10.00 11.67 -8.82
C GLU A 779 -8.96 11.45 -9.93
N VAL A 780 -9.30 11.67 -11.21
CA VAL A 780 -8.30 11.68 -12.28
C VAL A 780 -7.37 12.88 -12.11
N LEU A 781 -7.94 14.05 -11.85
CA LEU A 781 -7.18 15.29 -11.63
C LEU A 781 -6.29 15.18 -10.39
N GLN A 782 -6.81 14.69 -9.26
CA GLN A 782 -6.07 14.58 -8.00
C GLN A 782 -5.13 13.36 -7.95
N GLY A 783 -5.53 12.23 -8.54
CA GLY A 783 -4.86 10.95 -8.43
C GLY A 783 -3.92 10.66 -9.61
N GLN A 784 -4.46 10.45 -10.81
CA GLN A 784 -3.65 10.00 -11.96
C GLN A 784 -2.77 11.10 -12.55
N MET A 785 -3.21 12.35 -12.50
CA MET A 785 -2.47 13.49 -13.03
C MET A 785 -1.66 14.24 -11.98
N GLU A 786 -1.86 13.91 -10.70
CA GLU A 786 -1.33 14.64 -9.56
C GLU A 786 -1.40 16.16 -9.78
N LEU A 787 -2.53 16.71 -10.25
CA LEU A 787 -2.64 18.08 -10.77
C LEU A 787 -2.06 19.12 -9.81
N THR A 788 -2.30 18.96 -8.51
CA THR A 788 -1.71 19.82 -7.49
C THR A 788 -0.18 19.78 -7.50
N ARG A 789 0.43 18.59 -7.67
CA ARG A 789 1.87 18.44 -7.85
C ARG A 789 2.33 18.96 -9.20
N LEU A 790 1.58 18.75 -10.27
CA LEU A 790 1.90 19.28 -11.60
C LEU A 790 1.93 20.81 -11.59
N ALA A 791 0.91 21.44 -11.02
CA ALA A 791 0.84 22.90 -10.83
C ALA A 791 2.01 23.39 -9.99
N ALA A 792 2.24 22.79 -8.81
CA ALA A 792 3.37 23.13 -7.96
C ALA A 792 4.73 22.94 -8.67
N THR A 793 4.84 21.94 -9.55
CA THR A 793 6.06 21.68 -10.35
C THR A 793 6.23 22.73 -11.44
N LEU A 794 5.17 23.21 -12.07
CA LEU A 794 5.24 24.32 -13.04
C LEU A 794 5.65 25.63 -12.36
N ASP A 795 5.05 25.93 -11.20
CA ASP A 795 5.43 27.10 -10.40
C ASP A 795 6.92 27.04 -10.01
N ASP A 796 7.37 25.86 -9.57
CA ASP A 796 8.76 25.59 -9.24
C ASP A 796 9.70 25.70 -10.46
N CYS A 797 9.32 25.11 -11.61
CA CYS A 797 10.05 25.24 -12.87
C CYS A 797 10.15 26.70 -13.34
N ALA A 798 9.09 27.49 -13.16
CA ALA A 798 9.07 28.90 -13.49
C ALA A 798 9.97 29.74 -12.57
N ALA A 799 10.08 29.35 -11.29
CA ALA A 799 10.91 30.02 -10.29
C ALA A 799 12.42 29.72 -10.43
N ARG A 800 12.79 28.57 -11.02
CA ARG A 800 14.19 28.14 -11.18
C ARG A 800 14.94 28.93 -12.26
N GLU A 801 16.27 28.90 -12.17
CA GLU A 801 17.16 29.29 -13.26
C GLU A 801 17.11 28.23 -14.37
N LEU A 802 16.69 28.62 -15.58
CA LEU A 802 16.66 27.70 -16.72
C LEU A 802 18.04 27.59 -17.36
N ALA A 803 18.63 26.39 -17.32
CA ALA A 803 19.88 26.05 -17.99
C ALA A 803 19.60 25.18 -19.23
N LEU A 804 19.45 25.82 -20.39
CA LEU A 804 19.23 25.13 -21.67
C LEU A 804 20.56 24.91 -22.40
N HIS A 805 20.99 23.66 -22.55
CA HIS A 805 22.20 23.26 -23.26
C HIS A 805 21.88 22.56 -24.59
N SER A 806 22.82 22.58 -25.54
CA SER A 806 22.71 21.88 -26.83
C SER A 806 23.90 20.91 -27.04
N PRO A 807 23.96 19.79 -26.30
CA PRO A 807 25.08 18.87 -26.41
C PRO A 807 25.11 18.19 -27.78
N ARG A 808 26.31 17.84 -28.25
CA ARG A 808 26.54 17.22 -29.58
C ARG A 808 26.09 15.76 -29.67
N SER A 809 25.74 15.14 -28.55
CA SER A 809 25.25 13.76 -28.47
C SER A 809 24.38 13.59 -27.22
N LEU A 810 23.68 12.47 -27.13
CA LEU A 810 22.98 12.08 -25.90
C LEU A 810 23.97 12.07 -24.71
N THR A 811 23.57 12.73 -23.64
CA THR A 811 24.28 12.78 -22.36
C THR A 811 23.91 11.56 -21.50
N PRO A 812 24.67 11.27 -20.42
CA PRO A 812 24.29 10.26 -19.44
C PRO A 812 22.85 10.38 -18.90
N LEU A 813 22.34 11.61 -18.72
CA LEU A 813 20.96 11.84 -18.27
C LEU A 813 19.93 11.76 -19.41
N ALA A 814 20.28 12.14 -20.64
CA ALA A 814 19.38 12.07 -21.79
C ALA A 814 19.18 10.63 -22.30
N PHE A 815 20.23 9.82 -22.24
CA PHE A 815 20.21 8.47 -22.79
C PHE A 815 19.09 7.56 -22.24
N PRO A 816 18.85 7.47 -20.91
CA PRO A 816 17.75 6.66 -20.38
C PRO A 816 16.36 7.12 -20.82
N LEU A 817 16.14 8.43 -21.01
CA LEU A 817 14.88 8.98 -21.50
C LEU A 817 14.66 8.65 -22.98
N TRP A 818 15.71 8.79 -23.79
CA TRP A 818 15.69 8.37 -25.18
C TRP A 818 15.45 6.85 -25.33
N ALA A 819 16.08 6.04 -24.48
CA ALA A 819 15.86 4.59 -24.48
C ALA A 819 14.40 4.20 -24.14
N GLU A 820 13.72 4.99 -23.30
CA GLU A 820 12.30 4.81 -23.01
C GLU A 820 11.41 5.26 -24.18
N SER A 821 11.76 6.33 -24.91
CA SER A 821 10.96 6.80 -26.07
C SER A 821 10.94 5.79 -27.21
N ILE A 822 12.05 5.09 -27.47
CA ILE A 822 12.11 4.06 -28.52
C ILE A 822 11.45 2.72 -28.09
N ARG A 823 11.14 2.53 -26.80
CA ARG A 823 10.51 1.30 -26.28
C ARG A 823 9.10 1.06 -26.82
N GLY A 824 8.41 2.12 -27.24
CA GLY A 824 7.08 2.07 -27.84
C GLY A 824 7.06 1.75 -29.34
N GLN A 825 8.22 1.65 -30.00
CA GLN A 825 8.30 1.40 -31.45
C GLN A 825 8.28 -0.11 -31.75
N LEU A 826 7.44 -0.51 -32.71
CA LEU A 826 7.43 -1.89 -33.22
C LEU A 826 8.70 -2.14 -34.04
N SER A 827 9.52 -3.10 -33.66
CA SER A 827 10.76 -3.47 -34.35
C SER A 827 10.90 -4.99 -34.42
N THR A 828 11.55 -5.48 -35.48
CA THR A 828 11.92 -6.90 -35.64
C THR A 828 13.18 -7.26 -34.84
N GLU A 829 13.89 -6.27 -34.30
CA GLU A 829 15.05 -6.43 -33.42
C GLU A 829 14.65 -6.22 -31.96
N ASP A 830 15.21 -7.03 -31.04
CA ASP A 830 14.94 -6.90 -29.60
C ASP A 830 15.36 -5.50 -29.09
N TRP A 831 14.43 -4.81 -28.40
CA TRP A 831 14.63 -3.47 -27.85
C TRP A 831 15.89 -3.38 -26.99
N LYS A 832 16.18 -4.42 -26.20
CA LYS A 832 17.36 -4.45 -25.32
C LYS A 832 18.65 -4.43 -26.13
N ALA A 833 18.71 -5.17 -27.24
CA ALA A 833 19.87 -5.19 -28.13
C ALA A 833 20.15 -3.81 -28.76
N ARG A 834 19.09 -3.09 -29.18
CA ARG A 834 19.19 -1.72 -29.71
C ARG A 834 19.76 -0.74 -28.68
N VAL A 835 19.23 -0.76 -27.45
CA VAL A 835 19.70 0.12 -26.36
C VAL A 835 21.16 -0.19 -26.01
N MET A 836 21.54 -1.47 -25.91
CA MET A 836 22.92 -1.86 -25.61
C MET A 836 23.92 -1.41 -26.68
N ARG A 837 23.55 -1.55 -27.96
CA ARG A 837 24.38 -1.08 -29.07
C ARG A 837 24.58 0.44 -29.03
N ALA A 838 23.50 1.19 -28.79
CA ALA A 838 23.56 2.65 -28.68
C ALA A 838 24.40 3.11 -27.48
N ALA A 839 24.25 2.47 -26.32
CA ALA A 839 25.08 2.72 -25.14
C ALA A 839 26.56 2.49 -25.45
N ALA A 840 26.91 1.32 -26.03
CA ALA A 840 28.29 0.98 -26.37
C ALA A 840 28.92 1.98 -27.37
N GLN A 841 28.16 2.47 -28.35
CA GLN A 841 28.63 3.47 -29.31
C GLN A 841 28.86 4.85 -28.66
N LEU A 842 27.99 5.28 -27.75
CA LEU A 842 28.17 6.52 -26.99
C LEU A 842 29.37 6.40 -26.05
N GLU A 843 29.48 5.28 -25.34
CA GLU A 843 30.62 5.00 -24.47
C GLU A 843 31.94 5.02 -25.25
N GLN A 844 32.03 4.33 -26.40
CA GLN A 844 33.24 4.36 -27.24
C GLN A 844 33.60 5.76 -27.73
N ARG A 845 32.59 6.58 -28.06
CA ARG A 845 32.80 7.97 -28.51
C ARG A 845 33.39 8.85 -27.42
N HIS A 846 33.08 8.56 -26.16
CA HIS A 846 33.45 9.38 -25.00
C HIS A 846 34.53 8.74 -24.11
N ALA A 847 35.05 7.55 -24.44
CA ALA A 847 36.06 6.81 -23.66
C ALA A 847 37.50 7.36 -23.80
N ARG A 848 37.67 8.69 -23.89
CA ARG A 848 38.98 9.34 -23.91
C ARG A 848 39.36 9.88 -22.54
#